data_AF-A0A0T6VZ61-F1
#
_entry.id   AF-A0A0T6VZ61-F1
#
_cell.length_a   1.000
_cell.length_b   1.000
_cell.length_c   1.000
_cell.angle_alpha   90.00
_cell.angle_beta   90.00
_cell.angle_gamma   90.00
#
_symmetry.space_group_name_H-M   'P 1'
#
loop_
_entity.id
_entity.type
_entity.pdbx_description
1 polymer ?
#
loop_
_entity_poly.entity_id
_entity_poly.type
_entity_poly.pdbx_seq_one_letter_code
_entity_poly.pdbx_strand_id
1 'polypeptide(L)'
;MSLKRQLFLASLLMLLIPWAGLSFVLELDTALRQQTLQQLQTQSTRLTELADDLLLGQPAIAGDPVAYARPVQTAGDTFVWPSYEDQDHRQPWQSAATSDNEPQLRWQAAADDRYLYLLTDVQQHSLTPFNPARPEQPYDRFELWLQAPASDLEQPADPRTWHIKPDEARATTASEPERRDYRVHATWRIRTNSWQLEVRMPLPAQGSRLGFRVARSDTGASLAGTGTEPLPALVYPHRVLERALGRQLGPGQQVTITEPAGWITASASREGRDNADFENLSPGQILDTVILNGLRALVRWYQPEPLMLTGADFQLNSRQVPDNGLVKHPDDSLWLATAHPLFDGRSLLLEQSLDQLLSVSGSALGSVLARSLLIILALMLVLLGYASWLSWRITRLQRLVSASVDDDGRILGPVPVPRSGDELGQLQQHFGQMVDRLQSYNRYLESFSRRLSHELKTPVAVVRSSLENLAHSQSETERREYLERASAATERLRRILTSMSEAARLEQSFDQADKEPFDLAEVASQACAAYQQLDDRHRIHYQGPPNGCPLLGNPEMLVQMLDKLVDNARDFTPEQGNIEVRLQHRTDHYQLDVFNECSQLPETAGVDIFGAFVTRREGKAEGHLGQGLLIVRLIADYHGGKVEAFNQHHNGIDGVCFRVIIPVQPA
;
A
#
# COMPACT_ATOMS: atom_id res chain seq x y z
N MET A 1 17.65 -12.35 -8.34
CA MET A 1 17.40 -11.63 -7.07
C MET A 1 16.74 -12.58 -6.09
N SER A 2 17.09 -12.57 -4.81
CA SER A 2 16.43 -13.44 -3.82
C SER A 2 14.97 -13.02 -3.61
N LEU A 3 14.09 -13.99 -3.35
CA LEU A 3 12.65 -13.79 -3.15
C LEU A 3 12.37 -12.78 -2.00
N LYS A 4 13.22 -12.77 -0.97
CA LYS A 4 13.23 -11.75 0.10
C LYS A 4 13.45 -10.32 -0.43
N ARG A 5 14.39 -10.12 -1.37
CA ARG A 5 14.64 -8.79 -1.95
C ARG A 5 13.48 -8.32 -2.83
N GLN A 6 12.84 -9.23 -3.57
CA GLN A 6 11.64 -8.91 -4.36
C GLN A 6 10.46 -8.53 -3.48
N LEU A 7 10.23 -9.26 -2.38
CA LEU A 7 9.16 -8.94 -1.44
C LEU A 7 9.43 -7.62 -0.70
N PHE A 8 10.68 -7.37 -0.31
CA PHE A 8 11.09 -6.11 0.32
C PHE A 8 10.94 -4.92 -0.64
N LEU A 9 11.36 -5.07 -1.90
CA LEU A 9 11.16 -4.04 -2.93
C LEU A 9 9.68 -3.81 -3.18
N ALA A 10 8.87 -4.87 -3.30
CA ALA A 10 7.43 -4.75 -3.48
C ALA A 10 6.77 -4.04 -2.30
N SER A 11 7.13 -4.37 -1.05
CA SER A 11 6.61 -3.68 0.14
C SER A 11 7.06 -2.22 0.24
N LEU A 12 8.31 -1.93 -0.14
CA LEU A 12 8.84 -0.56 -0.15
C LEU A 12 8.12 0.30 -1.21
N LEU A 13 7.92 -0.25 -2.41
CA LEU A 13 7.19 0.42 -3.49
C LEU A 13 5.72 0.66 -3.10
N MET A 14 5.13 -0.29 -2.37
CA MET A 14 3.79 -0.17 -1.82
C MET A 14 3.61 0.99 -0.84
N LEU A 15 4.65 1.30 -0.07
CA LEU A 15 4.65 2.42 0.89
C LEU A 15 4.97 3.75 0.20
N LEU A 16 5.84 3.72 -0.81
CA LEU A 16 6.29 4.91 -1.55
C LEU A 16 5.20 5.49 -2.46
N ILE A 17 4.40 4.65 -3.12
CA ILE A 17 3.40 5.16 -4.08
C ILE A 17 2.32 6.03 -3.40
N PRO A 18 1.67 5.61 -2.29
CA PRO A 18 0.67 6.45 -1.62
C PRO A 18 1.28 7.75 -1.10
N TRP A 19 2.51 7.70 -0.58
CA TRP A 19 3.22 8.87 -0.09
C TRP A 19 3.55 9.85 -1.21
N ALA A 20 4.08 9.37 -2.33
CA ALA A 20 4.34 10.20 -3.51
C ALA A 20 3.06 10.78 -4.11
N GLY A 21 1.99 9.99 -4.15
CA GLY A 21 0.67 10.46 -4.59
C GLY A 21 0.12 11.57 -3.70
N LEU A 22 0.27 11.43 -2.38
CA LEU A 22 -0.10 12.47 -1.41
C LEU A 22 0.72 13.74 -1.61
N SER A 23 2.04 13.62 -1.74
CA SER A 23 2.94 14.77 -1.96
C SER A 23 2.55 15.54 -3.23
N PHE A 24 2.28 14.81 -4.32
CA PHE A 24 1.86 15.42 -5.58
C PHE A 24 0.53 16.16 -5.45
N VAL A 25 -0.45 15.60 -4.74
CA VAL A 25 -1.74 16.27 -4.49
C VAL A 25 -1.55 17.58 -3.72
N LEU A 26 -0.67 17.60 -2.71
CA LEU A 26 -0.40 18.80 -1.92
C LEU A 26 0.34 19.87 -2.75
N GLU A 27 1.33 19.48 -3.56
CA GLU A 27 2.02 20.40 -4.48
C GLU A 27 1.06 20.96 -5.53
N LEU A 28 0.19 20.13 -6.08
CA LEU A 28 -0.80 20.56 -7.07
C LEU A 28 -1.83 21.53 -6.45
N ASP A 29 -2.34 21.23 -5.25
CA ASP A 29 -3.25 22.12 -4.53
C ASP A 29 -2.63 23.49 -4.26
N THR A 30 -1.38 23.52 -3.80
CA THR A 30 -0.65 24.78 -3.56
C THR A 30 -0.44 25.56 -4.86
N ALA A 31 -0.05 24.90 -5.96
CA ALA A 31 0.09 25.53 -7.27
C ALA A 31 -1.25 26.09 -7.81
N LEU A 32 -2.34 25.33 -7.72
CA LEU A 32 -3.67 25.75 -8.17
C LEU A 32 -4.19 26.94 -7.36
N ARG A 33 -3.99 26.95 -6.04
CA ARG A 33 -4.35 28.09 -5.19
C ARG A 33 -3.56 29.34 -5.56
N GLN A 34 -2.24 29.22 -5.75
CA GLN A 34 -1.40 30.35 -6.17
C GLN A 34 -1.82 30.91 -7.53
N GLN A 35 -2.09 30.04 -8.50
CA GLN A 35 -2.58 30.44 -9.81
C GLN A 35 -3.92 31.17 -9.70
N THR A 36 -4.85 30.64 -8.91
CA THR A 36 -6.18 31.27 -8.72
C THR A 36 -6.06 32.61 -8.03
N LEU A 37 -5.20 32.72 -7.02
CA LEU A 37 -4.94 33.99 -6.34
C LEU A 37 -4.43 35.06 -7.31
N GLN A 38 -3.48 34.71 -8.19
CA GLN A 38 -2.99 35.64 -9.23
C GLN A 38 -4.10 36.06 -10.21
N GLN A 39 -4.96 35.12 -10.60
CA GLN A 39 -6.11 35.42 -11.45
C GLN A 39 -7.11 36.35 -10.75
N LEU A 40 -7.41 36.10 -9.47
CA LEU A 40 -8.27 36.96 -8.66
C LEU A 40 -7.69 38.36 -8.48
N GLN A 41 -6.39 38.50 -8.24
CA GLN A 41 -5.75 39.81 -8.14
C GLN A 41 -5.86 40.61 -9.45
N THR A 42 -5.61 39.94 -10.58
CA THR A 42 -5.74 40.56 -11.92
C THR A 42 -7.20 40.95 -12.21
N GLN A 43 -8.15 40.11 -11.80
CA GLN A 43 -9.58 40.39 -11.95
C GLN A 43 -10.03 41.52 -11.02
N SER A 44 -9.61 41.50 -9.75
CA SER A 44 -9.91 42.50 -8.73
C SER A 44 -9.48 43.88 -9.20
N THR A 45 -8.26 44.01 -9.76
CA THR A 45 -7.77 45.27 -10.36
C THR A 45 -8.73 45.82 -11.42
N ARG A 46 -9.26 44.96 -12.32
CA ARG A 46 -10.24 45.39 -13.34
C ARG A 46 -11.61 45.75 -12.75
N LEU A 47 -12.03 45.07 -11.69
CA LEU A 47 -13.27 45.39 -10.98
C LEU A 47 -13.14 46.71 -10.21
N THR A 48 -11.96 47.00 -9.66
CA THR A 48 -11.64 48.28 -9.02
C THR A 48 -11.78 49.42 -10.00
N GLU A 49 -11.20 49.32 -11.21
CA GLU A 49 -11.35 50.35 -12.25
C GLU A 49 -12.82 50.61 -12.61
N LEU A 50 -13.63 49.56 -12.73
CA LEU A 50 -15.07 49.68 -13.00
C LEU A 50 -15.84 50.28 -11.83
N ALA A 51 -15.49 49.92 -10.60
CA ALA A 51 -16.14 50.41 -9.40
C ALA A 51 -15.79 51.88 -9.13
N ASP A 52 -14.54 52.29 -9.32
CA ASP A 52 -14.12 53.69 -9.20
C ASP A 52 -14.85 54.59 -10.20
N ASP A 53 -15.04 54.15 -11.45
CA ASP A 53 -15.79 54.90 -12.48
C ASP A 53 -17.27 55.11 -12.11
N LEU A 54 -17.87 54.15 -11.40
CA LEU A 54 -19.27 54.22 -10.95
C LEU A 54 -19.44 54.95 -9.61
N LEU A 55 -18.40 55.01 -8.78
CA LEU A 55 -18.39 55.67 -7.48
C LEU A 55 -17.87 57.10 -7.53
N LEU A 56 -17.35 57.54 -8.67
CA LEU A 56 -16.87 58.89 -8.94
C LEU A 56 -17.92 59.95 -8.54
N GLY A 57 -17.49 60.91 -7.72
CA GLY A 57 -18.34 62.01 -7.21
C GLY A 57 -19.24 61.63 -6.02
N GLN A 58 -19.10 60.44 -5.43
CA GLN A 58 -19.81 60.05 -4.20
C GLN A 58 -18.87 60.12 -2.98
N PRO A 59 -19.17 60.93 -1.96
CA PRO A 59 -18.30 61.04 -0.78
C PRO A 59 -18.24 59.73 0.00
N ALA A 60 -17.04 59.33 0.45
CA ALA A 60 -16.87 58.18 1.32
C ALA A 60 -17.33 58.45 2.75
N ILE A 61 -17.80 57.40 3.41
CA ILE A 61 -18.39 57.49 4.75
C ILE A 61 -17.36 56.99 5.76
N ALA A 62 -16.68 57.95 6.41
CA ALA A 62 -15.63 57.69 7.38
C ALA A 62 -16.09 58.10 8.79
N GLY A 63 -16.56 57.13 9.59
CA GLY A 63 -16.80 57.33 11.03
C GLY A 63 -18.01 58.20 11.42
N ASP A 64 -18.79 58.70 10.45
CA ASP A 64 -20.07 59.36 10.68
C ASP A 64 -21.10 58.39 11.33
N PRO A 65 -22.11 58.91 12.05
CA PRO A 65 -23.29 58.09 12.38
C PRO A 65 -23.91 57.58 11.07
N VAL A 66 -24.24 56.29 10.99
CA VAL A 66 -24.76 55.67 9.76
C VAL A 66 -26.18 55.19 9.97
N ALA A 67 -27.04 55.49 9.00
CA ALA A 67 -28.34 54.85 8.85
C ALA A 67 -28.26 53.80 7.73
N TYR A 68 -28.10 52.52 8.09
CA TYR A 68 -28.03 51.45 7.08
C TYR A 68 -29.43 50.96 6.69
N ALA A 69 -29.77 51.00 5.40
CA ALA A 69 -30.99 50.45 4.84
C ALA A 69 -30.72 49.16 4.07
N ARG A 70 -31.37 48.07 4.47
CA ARG A 70 -31.16 46.74 3.88
C ARG A 70 -31.82 46.62 2.51
N PRO A 71 -31.27 45.83 1.59
CA PRO A 71 -31.92 45.55 0.33
C PRO A 71 -33.17 44.68 0.57
N VAL A 72 -34.25 44.98 -0.13
CA VAL A 72 -35.49 44.18 -0.10
C VAL A 72 -35.84 43.71 -1.50
N GLN A 73 -36.43 42.51 -1.58
CA GLN A 73 -37.13 42.03 -2.77
C GLN A 73 -38.64 42.19 -2.54
N THR A 74 -39.28 43.08 -3.29
CA THR A 74 -40.74 43.27 -3.24
C THR A 74 -41.41 42.25 -4.16
N ALA A 75 -42.21 41.35 -3.60
CA ALA A 75 -43.09 40.48 -4.38
C ALA A 75 -44.38 41.22 -4.73
N GLY A 76 -44.40 41.91 -5.89
CA GLY A 76 -45.55 42.73 -6.32
C GLY A 76 -45.55 44.15 -5.75
N ASP A 77 -46.74 44.74 -5.55
CA ASP A 77 -46.91 46.16 -5.16
C ASP A 77 -46.85 46.43 -3.64
N THR A 78 -46.74 45.39 -2.81
CA THR A 78 -46.76 45.53 -1.34
C THR A 78 -45.45 45.06 -0.73
N PHE A 79 -44.76 45.95 -0.03
CA PHE A 79 -43.62 45.59 0.81
C PHE A 79 -44.12 44.97 2.12
N VAL A 80 -43.50 43.88 2.54
CA VAL A 80 -43.73 43.24 3.85
C VAL A 80 -42.41 43.24 4.60
N TRP A 81 -42.41 43.80 5.81
CA TRP A 81 -41.22 43.78 6.67
C TRP A 81 -40.83 42.33 7.00
N PRO A 82 -39.57 41.91 6.81
CA PRO A 82 -39.16 40.51 6.98
C PRO A 82 -39.38 39.94 8.39
N SER A 83 -39.53 40.80 9.40
CA SER A 83 -39.75 40.40 10.80
C SER A 83 -41.13 39.83 11.11
N TYR A 84 -42.08 39.80 10.16
CA TYR A 84 -43.44 39.33 10.41
C TYR A 84 -43.64 37.82 10.30
N GLU A 85 -42.80 37.09 9.55
CA GLU A 85 -43.01 35.65 9.28
C GLU A 85 -41.85 34.72 9.68
N ASP A 86 -40.59 35.18 9.71
CA ASP A 86 -39.44 34.29 9.94
C ASP A 86 -38.92 34.28 11.39
N GLN A 87 -39.04 33.14 12.08
CA GLN A 87 -38.54 32.93 13.45
C GLN A 87 -37.00 32.84 13.55
N ASP A 88 -36.30 32.47 12.47
CA ASP A 88 -34.86 32.21 12.45
C ASP A 88 -33.99 33.46 12.19
N HIS A 89 -34.59 34.59 11.78
CA HIS A 89 -33.87 35.83 11.46
C HIS A 89 -34.49 37.04 12.17
N ARG A 90 -34.44 37.08 13.51
CA ARG A 90 -34.77 38.30 14.26
C ARG A 90 -33.80 39.41 13.89
N GLN A 91 -34.21 40.29 12.98
CA GLN A 91 -33.44 41.46 12.57
C GLN A 91 -33.11 42.33 13.80
N PRO A 92 -31.84 42.68 14.05
CA PRO A 92 -31.49 43.55 15.15
C PRO A 92 -32.06 44.94 14.87
N TRP A 93 -32.97 45.40 15.73
CA TRP A 93 -33.40 46.80 15.75
C TRP A 93 -32.19 47.70 16.02
N GLN A 94 -32.04 48.78 15.24
CA GLN A 94 -31.07 49.82 15.56
C GLN A 94 -31.70 50.72 16.62
N SER A 95 -30.97 51.05 17.69
CA SER A 95 -31.48 51.90 18.78
C SER A 95 -30.71 53.20 18.86
N ALA A 96 -31.43 54.29 19.09
CA ALA A 96 -30.82 55.51 19.62
C ALA A 96 -30.79 55.37 21.15
N ALA A 97 -29.61 55.46 21.77
CA ALA A 97 -29.47 55.30 23.20
C ALA A 97 -30.25 56.39 23.95
N THR A 98 -31.14 55.98 24.85
CA THR A 98 -31.74 56.83 25.88
C THR A 98 -31.69 56.08 27.21
N SER A 99 -31.67 56.84 28.31
CA SER A 99 -31.60 56.29 29.67
C SER A 99 -32.81 55.39 29.99
N ASP A 100 -32.71 54.50 30.99
CA ASP A 100 -33.73 53.48 31.34
C ASP A 100 -35.17 54.01 31.60
N ASN A 101 -35.35 55.34 31.67
CA ASN A 101 -36.62 56.00 31.99
C ASN A 101 -37.08 57.02 30.93
N GLU A 102 -36.42 57.05 29.77
CA GLU A 102 -36.75 57.91 28.63
C GLU A 102 -37.36 57.09 27.48
N PRO A 103 -38.16 57.71 26.59
CA PRO A 103 -38.71 57.02 25.44
C PRO A 103 -37.61 56.34 24.61
N GLN A 104 -37.73 55.03 24.42
CA GLN A 104 -36.79 54.27 23.61
C GLN A 104 -37.28 54.23 22.17
N LEU A 105 -36.50 54.81 21.25
CA LEU A 105 -36.75 54.69 19.82
C LEU A 105 -35.85 53.62 19.21
N ARG A 106 -36.50 52.64 18.60
CA ARG A 106 -35.88 51.59 17.79
C ARG A 106 -36.31 51.76 16.35
N TRP A 107 -35.43 51.46 15.41
CA TRP A 107 -35.74 51.63 14.00
C TRP A 107 -35.04 50.61 13.10
N GLN A 108 -35.61 50.43 11.91
CA GLN A 108 -35.09 49.62 10.82
C GLN A 108 -35.34 50.35 9.51
N ALA A 109 -34.41 50.26 8.57
CA ALA A 109 -34.55 50.84 7.24
C ALA A 109 -34.36 49.76 6.16
N ALA A 110 -35.12 49.89 5.09
CA ALA A 110 -35.08 49.01 3.93
C ALA A 110 -35.20 49.84 2.65
N ALA A 111 -34.52 49.42 1.59
CA ALA A 111 -34.52 50.09 0.30
C ALA A 111 -34.76 49.08 -0.84
N ASP A 112 -35.60 49.49 -1.79
CA ASP A 112 -35.74 48.85 -3.10
C ASP A 112 -35.20 49.79 -4.21
N ASP A 113 -35.48 49.51 -5.49
CA ASP A 113 -35.02 50.35 -6.60
C ASP A 113 -35.70 51.74 -6.68
N ARG A 114 -36.77 51.99 -5.92
CA ARG A 114 -37.66 53.17 -6.06
C ARG A 114 -37.95 53.91 -4.76
N TYR A 115 -38.00 53.21 -3.64
CA TYR A 115 -38.46 53.70 -2.35
C TYR A 115 -37.51 53.30 -1.22
N LEU A 116 -37.43 54.19 -0.23
CA LEU A 116 -36.90 53.92 1.09
C LEU A 116 -38.07 53.72 2.06
N TYR A 117 -37.98 52.65 2.83
CA TYR A 117 -38.91 52.28 3.89
C TYR A 117 -38.21 52.43 5.23
N LEU A 118 -38.84 53.12 6.17
CA LEU A 118 -38.35 53.32 7.53
C LEU A 118 -39.43 52.85 8.51
N LEU A 119 -39.11 51.86 9.33
CA LEU A 119 -39.94 51.40 10.43
C LEU A 119 -39.36 51.92 11.73
N THR A 120 -40.15 52.65 12.49
CA THR A 120 -39.79 53.10 13.83
C THR A 120 -40.76 52.52 14.84
N ASP A 121 -40.22 52.09 15.99
CA ASP A 121 -40.94 51.57 17.14
C ASP A 121 -40.53 52.41 18.36
N VAL A 122 -41.48 53.15 18.90
CA VAL A 122 -41.26 54.00 20.08
C VAL A 122 -41.93 53.33 21.27
N GLN A 123 -41.12 53.00 22.26
CA GLN A 123 -41.54 52.30 23.48
C GLN A 123 -41.55 53.27 24.67
N GLN A 124 -42.35 52.94 25.69
CA GLN A 124 -42.45 53.70 26.94
C GLN A 124 -42.97 55.14 26.75
N HIS A 125 -43.73 55.40 25.69
CA HIS A 125 -44.36 56.69 25.41
C HIS A 125 -45.73 56.50 24.76
N SER A 126 -46.77 57.03 25.39
CA SER A 126 -48.12 57.09 24.81
C SER A 126 -48.20 58.25 23.83
N LEU A 127 -48.65 57.97 22.60
CA LEU A 127 -48.76 58.96 21.54
C LEU A 127 -49.84 60.00 21.87
N THR A 128 -49.49 61.28 21.84
CA THR A 128 -50.44 62.40 21.95
C THR A 128 -50.94 62.77 20.54
N PRO A 129 -52.20 62.48 20.18
CA PRO A 129 -52.70 62.66 18.82
C PRO A 129 -52.88 64.13 18.45
N PHE A 130 -52.81 64.42 17.15
CA PHE A 130 -53.11 65.76 16.62
C PHE A 130 -54.63 65.98 16.52
N ASN A 131 -55.13 67.07 17.11
CA ASN A 131 -56.53 67.45 17.01
C ASN A 131 -56.73 68.59 15.99
N PRO A 132 -57.33 68.33 14.81
CA PRO A 132 -57.50 69.35 13.77
C PRO A 132 -58.45 70.49 14.18
N ALA A 133 -59.36 70.26 15.13
CA ALA A 133 -60.27 71.28 15.64
C ALA A 133 -59.60 72.24 16.64
N ARG A 134 -58.43 71.86 17.17
CA ARG A 134 -57.63 72.66 18.12
C ARG A 134 -56.14 72.52 17.81
N PRO A 135 -55.67 73.12 16.69
CA PRO A 135 -54.28 72.94 16.24
C PRO A 135 -53.24 73.47 17.22
N GLU A 136 -53.63 74.39 18.12
CA GLU A 136 -52.81 74.97 19.18
C GLU A 136 -52.48 73.99 20.33
N GLN A 137 -53.18 72.84 20.42
CA GLN A 137 -52.93 71.87 21.48
C GLN A 137 -51.59 71.14 21.24
N PRO A 138 -50.77 70.91 22.27
CA PRO A 138 -49.55 70.11 22.13
C PRO A 138 -49.85 68.71 21.62
N TYR A 139 -49.09 68.26 20.64
CA TYR A 139 -49.16 66.92 20.07
C TYR A 139 -47.76 66.40 19.76
N ASP A 140 -47.60 65.08 19.70
CA ASP A 140 -46.32 64.49 19.30
C ASP A 140 -46.23 64.48 17.78
N ARG A 141 -45.07 64.80 17.20
CA ARG A 141 -44.84 64.75 15.76
C ARG A 141 -43.54 64.02 15.44
N PHE A 142 -43.52 63.37 14.29
CA PHE A 142 -42.31 62.78 13.75
C PHE A 142 -41.68 63.76 12.76
N GLU A 143 -40.41 64.12 13.00
CA GLU A 143 -39.63 64.99 12.13
C GLU A 143 -38.60 64.15 11.38
N LEU A 144 -38.51 64.36 10.08
CA LEU A 144 -37.60 63.67 9.16
C LEU A 144 -36.78 64.71 8.41
N TRP A 145 -35.46 64.57 8.40
CA TRP A 145 -34.54 65.40 7.64
C TRP A 145 -33.84 64.58 6.58
N LEU A 146 -33.82 65.09 5.36
CA LEU A 146 -33.01 64.57 4.28
C LEU A 146 -32.10 65.66 3.73
N GLN A 147 -30.80 65.44 3.81
CA GLN A 147 -29.81 66.26 3.14
C GLN A 147 -29.31 65.53 1.90
N ALA A 148 -29.35 66.21 0.75
CA ALA A 148 -28.76 65.69 -0.47
C ALA A 148 -27.23 65.58 -0.33
N PRO A 149 -26.56 64.66 -1.05
CA PRO A 149 -25.10 64.60 -1.06
C PRO A 149 -24.51 65.95 -1.48
N ALA A 150 -23.45 66.39 -0.81
CA ALA A 150 -22.64 67.51 -1.29
C ALA A 150 -21.90 67.07 -2.56
N SER A 151 -22.04 67.82 -3.65
CA SER A 151 -21.20 67.64 -4.84
C SER A 151 -19.95 68.52 -4.71
N ASP A 152 -18.83 68.14 -5.31
CA ASP A 152 -17.56 68.91 -5.25
C ASP A 152 -17.67 70.36 -5.75
N LEU A 153 -18.77 70.71 -6.43
CA LEU A 153 -19.00 72.01 -7.06
C LEU A 153 -20.13 72.82 -6.39
N GLU A 154 -20.89 72.25 -5.44
CA GLU A 154 -22.03 72.91 -4.81
C GLU A 154 -21.97 72.85 -3.27
N GLN A 155 -22.42 73.92 -2.61
CA GLN A 155 -22.59 73.91 -1.15
C GLN A 155 -23.61 72.82 -0.75
N PRO A 156 -23.44 72.16 0.41
CA PRO A 156 -24.42 71.19 0.89
C PRO A 156 -25.81 71.84 0.91
N ALA A 157 -26.77 71.26 0.19
CA ALA A 157 -28.12 71.77 0.20
C ALA A 157 -28.68 71.76 1.64
N ASP A 158 -29.45 72.79 1.99
CA ASP A 158 -30.17 72.81 3.26
C ASP A 158 -31.03 71.53 3.38
N PRO A 159 -31.05 70.88 4.56
CA PRO A 159 -31.79 69.65 4.73
C PRO A 159 -33.29 69.91 4.53
N ARG A 160 -33.93 69.07 3.70
CA ARG A 160 -35.38 69.07 3.57
C ARG A 160 -35.98 68.43 4.81
N THR A 161 -36.87 69.18 5.47
CA THR A 161 -37.53 68.73 6.69
C THR A 161 -39.00 68.42 6.42
N TRP A 162 -39.44 67.23 6.83
CA TRP A 162 -40.84 66.84 6.85
C TRP A 162 -41.34 66.66 8.28
N HIS A 163 -42.58 67.07 8.52
CA HIS A 163 -43.31 66.81 9.75
C HIS A 163 -44.46 65.84 9.44
N ILE A 164 -44.57 64.76 10.22
CA ILE A 164 -45.64 63.78 10.13
C ILE A 164 -46.44 63.84 11.42
N LYS A 165 -47.73 64.17 11.30
CA LYS A 165 -48.64 64.22 12.44
C LYS A 165 -49.25 62.84 12.70
N PRO A 166 -49.57 62.50 13.96
CA PRO A 166 -50.32 61.30 14.32
C PRO A 166 -51.62 61.20 13.54
N ASP A 167 -51.98 59.99 13.12
CA ASP A 167 -53.17 59.68 12.32
C ASP A 167 -53.25 60.35 10.93
N GLU A 168 -52.22 61.11 10.53
CA GLU A 168 -52.08 61.61 9.16
C GLU A 168 -51.21 60.68 8.31
N ALA A 169 -51.71 60.30 7.14
CA ALA A 169 -51.03 59.39 6.23
C ALA A 169 -49.95 60.05 5.35
N ARG A 170 -49.80 61.38 5.43
CA ARG A 170 -48.98 62.19 4.52
C ARG A 170 -48.16 63.19 5.30
N ALA A 171 -46.90 63.35 4.91
CA ALA A 171 -46.02 64.33 5.53
C ALA A 171 -46.29 65.74 5.00
N THR A 172 -46.05 66.76 5.82
CA THR A 172 -46.00 68.16 5.40
C THR A 172 -44.57 68.68 5.45
N THR A 173 -44.23 69.64 4.59
CA THR A 173 -42.86 70.20 4.58
C THR A 173 -42.75 71.29 5.64
N ALA A 174 -41.63 71.40 6.35
CA ALA A 174 -41.48 72.41 7.41
C ALA A 174 -41.61 73.86 6.90
N SER A 175 -41.24 74.13 5.65
CA SER A 175 -41.38 75.45 5.00
C SER A 175 -42.82 75.77 4.60
N GLU A 176 -43.66 74.76 4.36
CA GLU A 176 -45.06 74.89 3.92
C GLU A 176 -45.93 73.89 4.72
N PRO A 177 -46.22 74.16 6.00
CA PRO A 177 -46.88 73.22 6.91
C PRO A 177 -48.33 72.86 6.50
N GLU A 178 -48.95 73.65 5.63
CA GLU A 178 -50.29 73.39 5.08
C GLU A 178 -50.27 72.50 3.83
N ARG A 179 -49.11 72.36 3.17
CA ARG A 179 -48.98 71.60 1.93
C ARG A 179 -48.48 70.18 2.21
N ARG A 180 -49.30 69.21 1.81
CA ARG A 180 -48.98 67.78 1.90
C ARG A 180 -48.03 67.35 0.78
N ASP A 181 -46.93 66.68 1.13
CA ASP A 181 -46.06 66.02 0.16
C ASP A 181 -46.56 64.59 -0.08
N TYR A 182 -47.12 64.35 -1.27
CA TYR A 182 -47.70 63.05 -1.63
C TYR A 182 -46.64 61.96 -1.85
N ARG A 183 -45.36 62.32 -1.93
CA ARG A 183 -44.26 61.37 -2.12
C ARG A 183 -43.89 60.64 -0.82
N VAL A 184 -44.10 61.28 0.32
CA VAL A 184 -43.84 60.69 1.64
C VAL A 184 -45.16 60.19 2.24
N HIS A 185 -45.26 58.89 2.38
CA HIS A 185 -46.41 58.22 2.96
C HIS A 185 -46.06 57.67 4.33
N ALA A 186 -46.98 57.80 5.28
CA ALA A 186 -46.79 57.36 6.65
C ALA A 186 -47.99 56.51 7.09
N THR A 187 -47.74 55.43 7.84
CA THR A 187 -48.78 54.61 8.45
C THR A 187 -48.47 54.43 9.93
N TRP A 188 -49.42 54.78 10.79
CA TRP A 188 -49.31 54.68 12.24
C TRP A 188 -49.98 53.41 12.75
N ARG A 189 -49.35 52.75 13.73
CA ARG A 189 -49.94 51.67 14.52
C ARG A 189 -49.78 52.00 16.00
N ILE A 190 -50.86 52.43 16.63
CA ILE A 190 -50.87 52.93 18.00
C ILE A 190 -51.22 51.80 18.97
N ARG A 191 -50.48 51.67 20.08
CA ARG A 191 -50.78 50.79 21.22
C ARG A 191 -50.83 51.62 22.50
N THR A 192 -51.20 50.98 23.63
CA THR A 192 -51.44 51.68 24.91
C THR A 192 -50.21 52.44 25.45
N ASN A 193 -48.99 51.91 25.28
CA ASN A 193 -47.73 52.49 25.78
C ASN A 193 -46.57 52.38 24.78
N SER A 194 -46.90 52.21 23.50
CA SER A 194 -45.94 52.18 22.40
C SER A 194 -46.67 52.47 21.09
N TRP A 195 -45.94 52.87 20.07
CA TRP A 195 -46.50 53.06 18.75
C TRP A 195 -45.42 52.81 17.69
N GLN A 196 -45.89 52.40 16.52
CA GLN A 196 -45.04 52.19 15.36
C GLN A 196 -45.43 53.15 14.25
N LEU A 197 -44.43 53.67 13.57
CA LEU A 197 -44.59 54.48 12.39
C LEU A 197 -43.78 53.88 11.25
N GLU A 198 -44.48 53.56 10.17
CA GLU A 198 -43.91 53.13 8.91
C GLU A 198 -43.93 54.29 7.93
N VAL A 199 -42.75 54.70 7.44
CA VAL A 199 -42.59 55.78 6.46
C VAL A 199 -42.08 55.19 5.15
N ARG A 200 -42.74 55.54 4.04
CA ARG A 200 -42.29 55.25 2.68
C ARG A 200 -42.04 56.55 1.94
N MET A 201 -40.84 56.73 1.39
CA MET A 201 -40.45 57.91 0.61
C MET A 201 -39.68 57.49 -0.65
N PRO A 202 -39.56 58.35 -1.68
CA PRO A 202 -38.72 58.06 -2.83
C PRO A 202 -37.27 57.83 -2.38
N LEU A 203 -36.60 56.86 -2.99
CA LEU A 203 -35.21 56.53 -2.66
C LEU A 203 -34.31 57.77 -2.81
N PRO A 204 -33.66 58.25 -1.74
CA PRO A 204 -32.73 59.37 -1.83
C PRO A 204 -31.50 59.02 -2.67
N ALA A 205 -30.83 60.02 -3.25
CA ALA A 205 -29.58 59.78 -3.97
C ALA A 205 -28.50 59.16 -3.06
N GLN A 206 -27.59 58.38 -3.62
CA GLN A 206 -26.45 57.85 -2.87
C GLN A 206 -25.64 58.97 -2.21
N GLY A 207 -25.13 58.74 -1.00
CA GLY A 207 -24.43 59.75 -0.21
C GLY A 207 -25.32 60.80 0.48
N SER A 208 -26.65 60.68 0.38
CA SER A 208 -27.57 61.51 1.17
C SER A 208 -27.42 61.23 2.67
N ARG A 209 -27.77 62.21 3.51
CA ARG A 209 -27.86 62.04 4.96
C ARG A 209 -29.32 62.05 5.40
N LEU A 210 -29.71 61.11 6.25
CA LEU A 210 -31.07 60.94 6.73
C LEU A 210 -31.07 60.90 8.25
N GLY A 211 -31.80 61.83 8.87
CA GLY A 211 -32.06 61.81 10.30
C GLY A 211 -33.54 61.91 10.60
N PHE A 212 -33.95 61.45 11.77
CA PHE A 212 -35.33 61.57 12.22
C PHE A 212 -35.42 61.61 13.73
N ARG A 213 -36.46 62.26 14.24
CA ARG A 213 -36.78 62.27 15.67
C ARG A 213 -38.27 62.36 15.91
N VAL A 214 -38.64 62.05 17.14
CA VAL A 214 -39.93 62.40 17.72
C VAL A 214 -39.74 63.67 18.54
N ALA A 215 -40.58 64.67 18.30
CA ALA A 215 -40.59 65.91 19.05
C ALA A 215 -42.01 66.26 19.46
N ARG A 216 -42.15 67.00 20.56
CA ARG A 216 -43.44 67.58 20.94
C ARG A 216 -43.61 68.96 20.31
N SER A 217 -44.81 69.25 19.80
CA SER A 217 -45.09 70.47 19.03
C SER A 217 -44.95 71.79 19.83
N ASP A 218 -45.05 71.74 21.17
CA ASP A 218 -45.02 72.91 22.05
C ASP A 218 -43.61 73.40 22.41
N THR A 219 -42.70 72.46 22.61
CA THR A 219 -41.35 72.66 23.14
C THR A 219 -40.28 72.48 22.07
N GLY A 220 -40.58 71.71 21.01
CA GLY A 220 -39.58 71.28 20.03
C GLY A 220 -38.47 70.41 20.63
N ALA A 221 -38.60 70.01 21.90
CA ALA A 221 -37.65 69.16 22.59
C ALA A 221 -37.68 67.76 21.96
N SER A 222 -36.49 67.24 21.66
CA SER A 222 -36.35 65.88 21.14
C SER A 222 -36.74 64.89 22.23
N LEU A 223 -37.69 64.01 21.94
CA LEU A 223 -38.06 62.91 22.82
C LEU A 223 -37.11 61.73 22.58
N ALA A 224 -36.98 61.30 21.32
CA ALA A 224 -36.06 60.25 20.90
C ALA A 224 -35.83 60.33 19.38
N GLY A 225 -34.64 59.97 18.89
CA GLY A 225 -34.31 60.06 17.47
C GLY A 225 -32.84 59.80 17.17
N THR A 226 -32.48 59.87 15.89
CA THR A 226 -31.08 59.88 15.45
C THR A 226 -30.43 61.23 15.76
N GLY A 227 -29.09 61.30 15.73
CA GLY A 227 -28.39 62.58 15.78
C GLY A 227 -28.87 63.53 14.68
N THR A 228 -28.98 64.82 14.99
CA THR A 228 -29.42 65.85 14.03
C THR A 228 -28.26 66.71 13.51
N GLU A 229 -27.13 66.74 14.22
CA GLU A 229 -25.91 67.45 13.83
C GLU A 229 -24.66 66.65 14.29
N PRO A 230 -23.94 65.95 13.38
CA PRO A 230 -24.26 65.77 11.96
C PRO A 230 -25.41 64.76 11.74
N LEU A 231 -26.15 64.93 10.65
CA LEU A 231 -27.14 63.95 10.21
C LEU A 231 -26.46 62.61 9.84
N PRO A 232 -27.06 61.45 10.17
CA PRO A 232 -26.52 60.16 9.80
C PRO A 232 -26.40 59.98 8.29
N ALA A 233 -25.28 59.41 7.83
CA ALA A 233 -25.09 59.05 6.44
C ALA A 233 -26.00 57.86 6.10
N LEU A 234 -26.82 57.99 5.06
CA LEU A 234 -27.70 56.94 4.61
C LEU A 234 -26.89 55.98 3.70
N VAL A 235 -26.70 54.75 4.17
CA VAL A 235 -26.00 53.70 3.40
C VAL A 235 -27.01 52.66 2.95
N TYR A 236 -27.05 52.38 1.66
CA TYR A 236 -27.88 51.31 1.10
C TYR A 236 -27.21 50.68 -0.12
N PRO A 237 -27.50 49.41 -0.43
CA PRO A 237 -26.83 48.71 -1.52
C PRO A 237 -27.01 49.37 -2.89
N HIS A 238 -25.91 49.58 -3.59
CA HIS A 238 -25.87 50.24 -4.88
C HIS A 238 -26.20 49.24 -6.00
N ARG A 239 -27.49 49.05 -6.29
CA ARG A 239 -27.98 48.04 -7.27
C ARG A 239 -27.35 48.09 -8.66
N VAL A 240 -27.04 49.29 -9.17
CA VAL A 240 -26.36 49.43 -10.48
C VAL A 240 -24.93 48.88 -10.44
N LEU A 241 -24.23 49.12 -9.33
CA LEU A 241 -22.87 48.66 -9.09
C LEU A 241 -22.87 47.13 -8.88
N GLU A 242 -23.78 46.61 -8.05
CA GLU A 242 -23.98 45.16 -7.88
C GLU A 242 -24.23 44.45 -9.22
N ARG A 243 -25.09 45.01 -10.07
CA ARG A 243 -25.38 44.45 -11.42
C ARG A 243 -24.17 44.52 -12.35
N ALA A 244 -23.40 45.61 -12.31
CA ALA A 244 -22.21 45.77 -13.16
C ALA A 244 -21.11 44.80 -12.74
N LEU A 245 -20.86 44.68 -11.42
CA LEU A 245 -19.91 43.74 -10.83
C LEU A 245 -20.34 42.28 -11.10
N GLY A 246 -21.59 41.94 -10.85
CA GLY A 246 -22.12 40.58 -11.03
C GLY A 246 -21.98 40.03 -12.45
N ARG A 247 -21.99 40.89 -13.47
CA ARG A 247 -21.75 40.49 -14.88
C ARG A 247 -20.31 40.08 -15.15
N GLN A 248 -19.36 40.58 -14.38
CA GLN A 248 -17.92 40.29 -14.50
C GLN A 248 -17.48 39.10 -13.62
N LEU A 249 -18.34 38.60 -12.75
CA LEU A 249 -18.04 37.47 -11.87
C LEU A 249 -18.13 36.12 -12.61
N GLY A 250 -17.16 35.25 -12.33
CA GLY A 250 -17.19 33.83 -12.66
C GLY A 250 -18.07 33.03 -11.69
N PRO A 251 -18.36 31.76 -12.00
CA PRO A 251 -19.10 30.89 -11.09
C PRO A 251 -18.37 30.72 -9.76
N GLY A 252 -19.11 30.75 -8.65
CA GLY A 252 -18.54 30.59 -7.31
C GLY A 252 -17.70 31.77 -6.83
N GLN A 253 -17.83 32.93 -7.48
CA GLN A 253 -17.20 34.17 -7.06
C GLN A 253 -18.19 35.08 -6.35
N GLN A 254 -17.67 35.83 -5.40
CA GLN A 254 -18.38 36.89 -4.69
C GLN A 254 -17.49 38.12 -4.64
N VAL A 255 -18.09 39.30 -4.78
CA VAL A 255 -17.42 40.57 -4.58
C VAL A 255 -18.21 41.41 -3.60
N THR A 256 -17.50 42.05 -2.68
CA THR A 256 -18.09 42.92 -1.67
C THR A 256 -17.29 44.21 -1.61
N ILE A 257 -17.97 45.35 -1.72
CA ILE A 257 -17.37 46.67 -1.59
C ILE A 257 -17.78 47.25 -0.23
N THR A 258 -16.79 47.79 0.47
CA THR A 258 -16.97 48.38 1.79
C THR A 258 -16.52 49.84 1.82
N GLU A 259 -17.23 50.64 2.61
CA GLU A 259 -16.80 51.97 3.05
C GLU A 259 -15.61 51.87 4.02
N PRO A 260 -14.85 52.95 4.26
CA PRO A 260 -13.73 52.96 5.20
C PRO A 260 -14.07 52.44 6.61
N ALA A 261 -15.31 52.68 7.07
CA ALA A 261 -15.83 52.19 8.34
C ALA A 261 -16.37 50.74 8.31
N GLY A 262 -16.22 50.04 7.19
CA GLY A 262 -16.58 48.63 7.02
C GLY A 262 -18.00 48.35 6.54
N TRP A 263 -18.82 49.39 6.30
CA TRP A 263 -20.20 49.22 5.83
C TRP A 263 -20.24 48.70 4.40
N ILE A 264 -21.07 47.68 4.14
CA ILE A 264 -21.19 47.05 2.82
C ILE A 264 -22.06 47.93 1.91
N THR A 265 -21.51 48.46 0.82
CA THR A 265 -22.26 49.30 -0.14
C THR A 265 -22.67 48.57 -1.39
N ALA A 266 -21.99 47.48 -1.73
CA ALA A 266 -22.41 46.59 -2.80
C ALA A 266 -21.93 45.18 -2.49
N SER A 267 -22.81 44.19 -2.68
CA SER A 267 -22.43 42.79 -2.68
C SER A 267 -23.04 42.11 -3.88
N ALA A 268 -22.21 41.41 -4.65
CA ALA A 268 -22.66 40.60 -5.76
C ALA A 268 -22.01 39.22 -5.65
N SER A 269 -22.83 38.18 -5.72
CA SER A 269 -22.37 36.80 -5.78
C SER A 269 -22.89 36.14 -7.04
N ARG A 270 -22.11 35.20 -7.55
CA ARG A 270 -22.55 34.30 -8.61
C ARG A 270 -22.47 32.88 -8.07
N GLU A 271 -23.64 32.31 -7.84
CA GLU A 271 -23.74 30.94 -7.34
C GLU A 271 -22.94 29.99 -8.22
N GLY A 272 -22.26 29.09 -7.53
CA GLY A 272 -21.55 28.00 -8.14
C GLY A 272 -22.49 27.00 -8.80
N ARG A 273 -22.02 26.24 -9.79
CA ARG A 273 -22.73 25.03 -10.21
C ARG A 273 -23.00 24.14 -8.99
N ASP A 274 -24.28 23.85 -8.78
CA ASP A 274 -24.77 22.98 -7.72
C ASP A 274 -24.06 21.62 -7.76
N ASN A 275 -23.67 21.12 -6.59
CA ASN A 275 -23.26 19.72 -6.48
C ASN A 275 -24.49 18.89 -6.88
N ALA A 276 -24.38 18.12 -7.95
CA ALA A 276 -25.46 17.24 -8.40
C ALA A 276 -26.05 16.47 -7.21
N ASP A 277 -27.38 16.51 -7.07
CA ASP A 277 -28.11 15.82 -5.99
C ASP A 277 -27.58 14.40 -5.84
N PHE A 278 -27.17 14.05 -4.62
CA PHE A 278 -26.56 12.76 -4.29
C PHE A 278 -27.45 11.59 -4.74
N GLU A 279 -28.77 11.82 -4.80
CA GLU A 279 -29.80 10.87 -5.22
C GLU A 279 -29.73 10.50 -6.71
N ASN A 280 -29.09 11.32 -7.55
CA ASN A 280 -28.99 11.11 -9.00
C ASN A 280 -27.62 10.58 -9.47
N LEU A 281 -26.70 10.27 -8.55
CA LEU A 281 -25.35 9.83 -8.86
C LEU A 281 -25.29 8.31 -9.11
N SER A 282 -24.53 7.91 -10.14
CA SER A 282 -24.20 6.50 -10.38
C SER A 282 -23.23 5.95 -9.31
N PRO A 283 -23.16 4.63 -9.09
CA PRO A 283 -22.25 4.04 -8.10
C PRO A 283 -20.77 4.42 -8.27
N GLY A 284 -20.30 4.59 -9.51
CA GLY A 284 -18.94 5.09 -9.79
C GLY A 284 -18.75 6.55 -9.36
N GLN A 285 -19.75 7.40 -9.59
CA GLN A 285 -19.72 8.81 -9.18
C GLN A 285 -19.84 8.99 -7.66
N ILE A 286 -20.56 8.10 -6.97
CA ILE A 286 -20.59 8.07 -5.51
C ILE A 286 -19.19 7.80 -4.95
N LEU A 287 -18.49 6.79 -5.50
CA LEU A 287 -17.12 6.49 -5.09
C LEU A 287 -16.17 7.67 -5.35
N ASP A 288 -16.26 8.30 -6.52
CA ASP A 288 -15.48 9.50 -6.84
C ASP A 288 -15.76 10.62 -5.84
N THR A 289 -17.03 10.82 -5.47
CA THR A 289 -17.45 11.86 -4.51
C THR A 289 -16.91 11.58 -3.10
N VAL A 290 -16.96 10.33 -2.64
CA VAL A 290 -16.40 9.92 -1.34
C VAL A 290 -14.88 10.12 -1.31
N ILE A 291 -14.17 9.72 -2.36
CA ILE A 291 -12.72 9.89 -2.47
C ILE A 291 -12.36 11.37 -2.51
N LEU A 292 -13.08 12.18 -3.29
CA LEU A 292 -12.89 13.63 -3.36
C LEU A 292 -13.18 14.33 -2.03
N ASN A 293 -14.18 13.88 -1.28
CA ASN A 293 -14.48 14.41 0.05
C ASN A 293 -13.40 14.04 1.06
N GLY A 294 -12.90 12.80 1.03
CA GLY A 294 -11.77 12.37 1.86
C GLY A 294 -10.49 13.13 1.53
N LEU A 295 -10.22 13.35 0.24
CA LEU A 295 -9.09 14.15 -0.22
C LEU A 295 -9.25 15.62 0.19
N ARG A 296 -10.45 16.21 0.09
CA ARG A 296 -10.76 17.54 0.63
C ARG A 296 -10.45 17.65 2.12
N ALA A 297 -10.93 16.70 2.93
CA ALA A 297 -10.67 16.70 4.37
C ALA A 297 -9.17 16.62 4.67
N LEU A 298 -8.45 15.78 3.92
CA LEU A 298 -7.03 15.60 4.09
C LEU A 298 -6.22 16.83 3.63
N VAL A 299 -6.59 17.45 2.51
CA VAL A 299 -5.98 18.70 2.05
C VAL A 299 -6.26 19.83 3.05
N ARG A 300 -7.48 19.94 3.56
CA ARG A 300 -7.85 20.92 4.61
C ARG A 300 -6.98 20.78 5.87
N TRP A 301 -6.56 19.56 6.23
CA TRP A 301 -5.64 19.35 7.36
C TRP A 301 -4.28 20.03 7.15
N TYR A 302 -3.77 20.02 5.91
CA TYR A 302 -2.46 20.61 5.57
C TYR A 302 -2.55 22.08 5.14
N GLN A 303 -3.74 22.69 5.14
CA GLN A 303 -3.92 24.09 4.81
C GLN A 303 -3.55 25.01 5.99
N PRO A 304 -3.03 26.23 5.71
CA PRO A 304 -2.81 27.23 6.75
C PRO A 304 -4.14 27.65 7.37
N GLU A 305 -4.12 28.04 8.64
CA GLU A 305 -5.35 28.46 9.34
C GLU A 305 -6.00 29.64 8.62
N PRO A 306 -7.28 29.53 8.22
CA PRO A 306 -7.98 30.60 7.54
C PRO A 306 -8.30 31.73 8.51
N LEU A 307 -8.28 32.97 8.01
CA LEU A 307 -8.72 34.11 8.79
C LEU A 307 -10.24 34.13 8.88
N MET A 308 -10.78 34.29 10.08
CA MET A 308 -12.23 34.39 10.28
C MET A 308 -12.72 35.80 9.93
N LEU A 309 -13.59 35.92 8.95
CA LEU A 309 -14.34 37.16 8.74
C LEU A 309 -15.45 37.24 9.79
N THR A 310 -15.29 38.14 10.75
CA THR A 310 -16.38 38.50 11.66
C THR A 310 -17.00 39.82 11.21
N GLY A 311 -18.32 39.80 11.01
CA GLY A 311 -19.11 40.94 10.57
C GLY A 311 -20.59 40.64 10.71
N ALA A 312 -21.39 41.68 10.91
CA ALA A 312 -22.84 41.57 10.71
C ALA A 312 -23.13 41.52 9.21
N ASP A 313 -24.32 41.06 8.79
CA ASP A 313 -24.76 40.97 7.38
C ASP A 313 -24.54 42.25 6.52
N PHE A 314 -24.23 43.38 7.16
CA PHE A 314 -24.12 44.70 6.56
C PHE A 314 -22.84 45.47 6.93
N GLN A 315 -21.98 44.93 7.81
CA GLN A 315 -20.73 45.58 8.21
C GLN A 315 -19.63 44.54 8.41
N LEU A 316 -18.55 44.67 7.64
CA LEU A 316 -17.33 43.90 7.74
C LEU A 316 -16.33 44.61 8.65
N ASN A 317 -15.63 43.87 9.50
CA ASN A 317 -14.54 44.43 10.28
C ASN A 317 -13.32 44.67 9.37
N SER A 318 -13.12 45.90 8.92
CA SER A 318 -12.04 46.27 7.98
C SER A 318 -10.64 45.95 8.48
N ARG A 319 -10.43 45.78 9.80
CA ARG A 319 -9.14 45.35 10.39
C ARG A 319 -8.86 43.85 10.28
N GLN A 320 -9.86 43.05 9.89
CA GLN A 320 -9.78 41.60 9.75
C GLN A 320 -9.93 41.14 8.30
N VAL A 321 -9.88 42.06 7.34
CA VAL A 321 -9.85 41.72 5.92
C VAL A 321 -8.39 41.54 5.51
N PRO A 322 -7.98 40.36 5.02
CA PRO A 322 -6.59 40.14 4.60
C PRO A 322 -6.34 40.76 3.21
N ASP A 323 -5.12 41.22 2.96
CA ASP A 323 -4.69 41.66 1.62
C ASP A 323 -4.90 40.55 0.59
N ASN A 324 -4.50 39.33 0.95
CA ASN A 324 -4.76 38.11 0.22
C ASN A 324 -4.68 36.88 1.15
N GLY A 325 -5.44 35.83 0.84
CA GLY A 325 -5.32 34.57 1.57
C GLY A 325 -6.60 33.77 1.71
N LEU A 326 -6.57 32.77 2.59
CA LEU A 326 -7.71 31.94 2.92
C LEU A 326 -8.55 32.60 4.01
N VAL A 327 -9.85 32.61 3.77
CA VAL A 327 -10.83 33.27 4.60
C VAL A 327 -11.96 32.30 4.89
N LYS A 328 -12.48 32.37 6.12
CA LYS A 328 -13.58 31.54 6.58
C LYS A 328 -14.74 32.42 7.04
N HIS A 329 -15.91 32.15 6.47
CA HIS A 329 -17.16 32.82 6.83
C HIS A 329 -17.84 32.13 8.03
N PRO A 330 -18.80 32.78 8.70
CA PRO A 330 -19.50 32.22 9.87
C PRO A 330 -20.27 30.91 9.60
N ASP A 331 -20.58 30.62 8.34
CA ASP A 331 -21.24 29.42 7.84
C ASP A 331 -20.29 28.22 7.64
N ASP A 332 -19.04 28.34 8.09
CA ASP A 332 -17.96 27.35 7.93
C ASP A 332 -17.42 27.24 6.49
N SER A 333 -17.88 28.08 5.56
CA SER A 333 -17.43 28.06 4.17
C SER A 333 -16.04 28.67 4.00
N LEU A 334 -15.23 28.06 3.13
CA LEU A 334 -13.84 28.43 2.87
C LEU A 334 -13.71 29.14 1.52
N TRP A 335 -13.11 30.31 1.55
CA TRP A 335 -12.95 31.19 0.41
C TRP A 335 -11.49 31.61 0.26
N LEU A 336 -11.06 31.78 -0.99
CA LEU A 336 -9.82 32.46 -1.30
C LEU A 336 -10.15 33.92 -1.61
N ALA A 337 -9.62 34.83 -0.81
CA ALA A 337 -9.96 36.25 -0.88
C ALA A 337 -8.75 37.10 -1.30
N THR A 338 -9.04 38.19 -1.99
CA THR A 338 -8.09 39.29 -2.24
C THR A 338 -8.80 40.62 -2.04
N ALA A 339 -8.17 41.50 -1.26
CA ALA A 339 -8.65 42.85 -1.06
C ALA A 339 -7.85 43.82 -1.93
N HIS A 340 -8.53 44.77 -2.56
CA HIS A 340 -7.91 45.87 -3.28
C HIS A 340 -8.51 47.20 -2.80
N PRO A 341 -7.67 48.21 -2.49
CA PRO A 341 -8.16 49.53 -2.13
C PRO A 341 -8.80 50.21 -3.34
N LEU A 342 -9.88 50.94 -3.10
CA LEU A 342 -10.58 51.82 -4.03
C LEU A 342 -10.28 53.29 -3.68
N PHE A 343 -10.80 54.22 -4.47
CA PHE A 343 -10.75 55.65 -4.15
C PHE A 343 -11.43 55.97 -2.79
N ASP A 344 -11.00 57.07 -2.14
CA ASP A 344 -11.48 57.53 -0.81
C ASP A 344 -11.40 56.52 0.34
N GLY A 345 -10.50 55.53 0.27
CA GLY A 345 -10.27 54.56 1.34
C GLY A 345 -11.32 53.45 1.41
N ARG A 346 -12.19 53.33 0.40
CA ARG A 346 -13.06 52.16 0.21
C ARG A 346 -12.23 50.92 -0.11
N SER A 347 -12.80 49.74 0.09
CA SER A 347 -12.11 48.48 -0.20
C SER A 347 -13.01 47.53 -0.99
N LEU A 348 -12.44 46.87 -1.99
CA LEU A 348 -13.07 45.82 -2.77
C LEU A 348 -12.50 44.47 -2.33
N LEU A 349 -13.35 43.61 -1.79
CA LEU A 349 -13.03 42.23 -1.45
C LEU A 349 -13.58 41.31 -2.54
N LEU A 350 -12.70 40.62 -3.27
CA LEU A 350 -13.07 39.60 -4.24
C LEU A 350 -12.73 38.22 -3.67
N GLU A 351 -13.71 37.33 -3.68
CA GLU A 351 -13.65 36.01 -3.06
C GLU A 351 -14.01 34.92 -4.09
N GLN A 352 -13.30 33.79 -4.02
CA GLN A 352 -13.59 32.57 -4.79
C GLN A 352 -13.82 31.41 -3.83
N SER A 353 -14.92 30.70 -3.98
CA SER A 353 -15.21 29.51 -3.19
C SER A 353 -14.16 28.43 -3.44
N LEU A 354 -13.58 27.90 -2.37
CA LEU A 354 -12.58 26.83 -2.46
C LEU A 354 -13.24 25.48 -2.83
N ASP A 355 -14.50 25.29 -2.45
CA ASP A 355 -15.27 24.10 -2.81
C ASP A 355 -15.55 24.06 -4.32
N GLN A 356 -15.71 25.22 -4.96
CA GLN A 356 -15.80 25.36 -6.43
C GLN A 356 -14.47 25.07 -7.14
N LEU A 357 -13.35 25.53 -6.60
CA LEU A 357 -12.02 25.28 -7.16
C LEU A 357 -11.72 23.79 -7.29
N LEU A 358 -12.09 23.05 -6.25
CA LEU A 358 -11.90 21.60 -6.19
C LEU A 358 -12.93 20.83 -7.01
N SER A 359 -14.10 21.40 -7.34
CA SER A 359 -15.09 20.73 -8.22
C SER A 359 -14.75 20.88 -9.71
N VAL A 360 -14.28 22.05 -10.14
CA VAL A 360 -13.89 22.32 -11.53
C VAL A 360 -12.63 21.56 -11.93
N SER A 361 -11.67 21.43 -11.02
CA SER A 361 -10.46 20.60 -11.21
C SER A 361 -10.68 19.12 -10.83
N GLY A 362 -11.70 18.83 -10.02
CA GLY A 362 -11.84 17.56 -9.31
C GLY A 362 -12.36 16.37 -10.10
N SER A 363 -13.12 16.56 -11.17
CA SER A 363 -13.67 15.40 -11.91
C SER A 363 -12.59 14.62 -12.69
N ALA A 364 -11.64 15.33 -13.31
CA ALA A 364 -10.55 14.71 -14.04
C ALA A 364 -9.43 14.22 -13.10
N LEU A 365 -8.99 15.05 -12.15
CA LEU A 365 -7.92 14.67 -11.21
C LEU A 365 -8.39 13.62 -10.20
N GLY A 366 -9.61 13.75 -9.68
CA GLY A 366 -10.20 12.80 -8.74
C GLY A 366 -10.34 11.41 -9.35
N SER A 367 -10.81 11.32 -10.61
CA SER A 367 -10.94 10.03 -11.29
C SER A 367 -9.58 9.37 -11.60
N VAL A 368 -8.54 10.14 -11.91
CA VAL A 368 -7.17 9.60 -12.08
C VAL A 368 -6.62 9.08 -10.76
N LEU A 369 -6.76 9.85 -9.68
CA LEU A 369 -6.32 9.44 -8.34
C LEU A 369 -7.08 8.21 -7.85
N ALA A 370 -8.41 8.18 -7.98
CA ALA A 370 -9.25 7.04 -7.62
C ALA A 370 -8.87 5.76 -8.40
N ARG A 371 -8.66 5.87 -9.72
CA ARG A 371 -8.19 4.75 -10.56
C ARG A 371 -6.81 4.28 -10.14
N SER A 372 -5.88 5.19 -9.84
CA SER A 372 -4.55 4.84 -9.37
C SER A 372 -4.58 4.09 -8.03
N LEU A 373 -5.41 4.54 -7.08
CA LEU A 373 -5.62 3.86 -5.80
C LEU A 373 -6.22 2.46 -5.98
N LEU A 374 -7.22 2.31 -6.87
CA LEU A 374 -7.80 1.01 -7.21
C LEU A 374 -6.77 0.06 -7.82
N ILE A 375 -5.90 0.56 -8.71
CA ILE A 375 -4.82 -0.23 -9.31
C ILE A 375 -3.83 -0.68 -8.23
N ILE A 376 -3.45 0.21 -7.30
CA ILE A 376 -2.56 -0.14 -6.18
C ILE A 376 -3.21 -1.20 -5.28
N LEU A 377 -4.49 -1.05 -4.94
CA LEU A 377 -5.22 -2.02 -4.12
C LEU A 377 -5.35 -3.37 -4.83
N ALA A 378 -5.63 -3.38 -6.13
CA ALA A 378 -5.69 -4.59 -6.94
C ALA A 378 -4.32 -5.29 -6.98
N LEU A 379 -3.25 -4.53 -7.20
CA LEU A 379 -1.88 -5.05 -7.17
C LEU A 379 -1.52 -5.60 -5.78
N MET A 380 -1.99 -4.95 -4.70
CA MET A 380 -1.83 -5.41 -3.33
C MET A 380 -2.48 -6.76 -3.10
N LEU A 381 -3.74 -6.92 -3.53
CA LEU A 381 -4.46 -8.18 -3.43
C LEU A 381 -3.81 -9.30 -4.25
N VAL A 382 -3.31 -8.98 -5.45
CA VAL A 382 -2.58 -9.94 -6.29
C VAL A 382 -1.29 -10.40 -5.60
N LEU A 383 -0.51 -9.47 -5.04
CA LEU A 383 0.72 -9.79 -4.30
C LEU A 383 0.43 -10.61 -3.03
N LEU A 384 -0.61 -10.26 -2.28
CA LEU A 384 -1.05 -10.99 -1.09
C LEU A 384 -1.51 -12.42 -1.44
N GLY A 385 -2.27 -12.55 -2.53
CA GLY A 385 -2.71 -13.84 -3.07
C GLY A 385 -1.53 -14.70 -3.51
N TYR A 386 -0.56 -14.12 -4.22
CA TYR A 386 0.65 -14.81 -4.64
C TYR A 386 1.50 -15.28 -3.45
N ALA A 387 1.71 -14.41 -2.45
CA ALA A 387 2.44 -14.75 -1.24
C ALA A 387 1.76 -15.87 -0.45
N SER A 388 0.43 -15.82 -0.33
CA SER A 388 -0.36 -16.86 0.35
C SER A 388 -0.29 -18.19 -0.40
N TRP A 389 -0.40 -18.17 -1.73
CA TRP A 389 -0.26 -19.35 -2.58
C TRP A 389 1.12 -19.99 -2.46
N LEU A 390 2.19 -19.19 -2.47
CA LEU A 390 3.56 -19.66 -2.31
C LEU A 390 3.80 -20.26 -0.91
N SER A 391 3.29 -19.61 0.14
CA SER A 391 3.38 -20.10 1.52
C SER A 391 2.66 -21.44 1.70
N TRP A 392 1.45 -21.56 1.16
CA TRP A 392 0.71 -22.83 1.13
C TRP A 392 1.49 -23.93 0.42
N ARG A 393 2.15 -23.60 -0.70
CA ARG A 393 2.96 -24.55 -1.46
C ARG A 393 4.19 -25.02 -0.69
N ILE A 394 4.91 -24.12 -0.01
CA ILE A 394 6.08 -24.45 0.82
C ILE A 394 5.67 -25.32 2.01
N THR A 395 4.64 -24.92 2.75
CA THR A 395 4.16 -25.69 3.92
C THR A 395 3.64 -27.06 3.52
N ARG A 396 3.01 -27.19 2.35
CA ARG A 396 2.63 -28.50 1.79
C ARG A 396 3.85 -29.38 1.49
N LEU A 397 4.91 -28.82 0.90
CA LEU A 397 6.14 -29.57 0.64
C LEU A 397 6.81 -30.01 1.95
N GLN A 398 6.90 -29.12 2.94
CA GLN A 398 7.42 -29.44 4.27
C GLN A 398 6.65 -30.61 4.90
N ARG A 399 5.31 -30.60 4.85
CA ARG A 399 4.49 -31.70 5.38
C ARG A 399 4.73 -33.03 4.65
N LEU A 400 4.94 -33.00 3.33
CA LEU A 400 5.25 -34.21 2.55
C LEU A 400 6.61 -34.79 2.93
N VAL A 401 7.60 -33.93 3.16
CA VAL A 401 8.93 -34.34 3.63
C VAL A 401 8.87 -34.88 5.06
N SER A 402 8.21 -34.17 5.98
CA SER A 402 8.02 -34.62 7.37
C SER A 402 7.20 -35.92 7.47
N ALA A 403 6.24 -36.15 6.57
CA ALA A 403 5.50 -37.42 6.55
C ALA A 403 6.35 -38.61 6.06
N SER A 404 7.50 -38.35 5.43
CA SER A 404 8.39 -39.40 4.91
C SER A 404 9.47 -39.81 5.92
N VAL A 405 9.64 -39.06 7.03
CA VAL A 405 10.68 -39.28 8.05
C VAL A 405 10.04 -39.17 9.43
N ASP A 406 10.06 -40.26 10.20
CA ASP A 406 9.57 -40.31 11.58
C ASP A 406 10.46 -39.50 12.55
N ASP A 407 9.97 -39.20 13.75
CA ASP A 407 10.67 -38.44 14.79
C ASP A 407 12.00 -39.11 15.21
N ASP A 408 12.10 -40.44 15.03
CA ASP A 408 13.31 -41.24 15.26
C ASP A 408 14.27 -41.27 14.04
N GLY A 409 14.01 -40.47 13.00
CA GLY A 409 14.82 -40.42 11.77
C GLY A 409 14.62 -41.62 10.83
N ARG A 410 13.57 -42.42 11.04
CA ARG A 410 13.27 -43.60 10.22
C ARG A 410 12.43 -43.21 9.00
N ILE A 411 12.85 -43.65 7.81
CA ILE A 411 12.18 -43.31 6.55
C ILE A 411 11.00 -44.27 6.34
N LEU A 412 9.77 -43.74 6.39
CA LEU A 412 8.51 -44.50 6.39
C LEU A 412 8.03 -44.88 4.98
N GLY A 413 8.53 -44.22 3.94
CA GLY A 413 8.15 -44.49 2.55
C GLY A 413 8.90 -43.64 1.52
N PRO A 414 8.75 -43.94 0.23
CA PRO A 414 9.42 -43.20 -0.84
C PRO A 414 8.88 -41.76 -0.93
N VAL A 415 9.80 -40.79 -1.09
CA VAL A 415 9.43 -39.39 -1.30
C VAL A 415 8.65 -39.30 -2.63
N PRO A 416 7.42 -38.76 -2.66
CA PRO A 416 6.62 -38.72 -3.87
C PRO A 416 7.30 -37.91 -4.98
N VAL A 417 7.13 -38.33 -6.23
CA VAL A 417 7.74 -37.68 -7.41
C VAL A 417 7.17 -36.25 -7.57
N PRO A 418 8.01 -35.23 -7.82
CA PRO A 418 7.54 -33.86 -8.02
C PRO A 418 6.56 -33.78 -9.20
N ARG A 419 5.44 -33.08 -8.99
CA ARG A 419 4.43 -32.80 -10.04
C ARG A 419 4.73 -31.53 -10.85
N SER A 420 5.80 -30.81 -10.53
CA SER A 420 6.13 -29.50 -11.11
C SER A 420 7.61 -29.44 -11.47
N GLY A 421 7.94 -28.86 -12.63
CA GLY A 421 9.31 -28.79 -13.17
C GLY A 421 10.09 -27.53 -12.77
N ASP A 422 9.72 -26.88 -11.67
CA ASP A 422 10.36 -25.67 -11.17
C ASP A 422 11.39 -25.98 -10.08
N GLU A 423 12.01 -24.94 -9.52
CA GLU A 423 13.12 -25.04 -8.56
C GLU A 423 12.71 -25.79 -7.28
N LEU A 424 11.45 -25.66 -6.87
CA LEU A 424 10.89 -26.41 -5.73
C LEU A 424 10.75 -27.91 -6.06
N GLY A 425 10.38 -28.24 -7.30
CA GLY A 425 10.35 -29.62 -7.79
C GLY A 425 11.73 -30.26 -7.89
N GLN A 426 12.74 -29.52 -8.36
CA GLN A 426 14.14 -29.99 -8.39
C GLN A 426 14.68 -30.28 -6.98
N LEU A 427 14.36 -29.41 -6.02
CA LEU A 427 14.73 -29.64 -4.62
C LEU A 427 14.07 -30.91 -4.06
N GLN A 428 12.78 -31.13 -4.35
CA GLN A 428 12.07 -32.36 -3.95
C GLN A 428 12.73 -33.60 -4.53
N GLN A 429 13.20 -33.54 -5.77
CA GLN A 429 13.89 -34.65 -6.44
C GLN A 429 15.27 -34.95 -5.81
N HIS A 430 16.11 -33.94 -5.60
CA HIS A 430 17.41 -34.12 -4.94
C HIS A 430 17.26 -34.68 -3.52
N PHE A 431 16.26 -34.20 -2.78
CA PHE A 431 15.97 -34.72 -1.45
C PHE A 431 15.54 -36.20 -1.51
N GLY A 432 14.64 -36.57 -2.44
CA GLY A 432 14.25 -37.96 -2.64
C GLY A 432 15.43 -38.90 -2.94
N GLN A 433 16.35 -38.48 -3.82
CA GLN A 433 17.55 -39.25 -4.13
C GLN A 433 18.47 -39.45 -2.92
N MET A 434 18.60 -38.44 -2.06
CA MET A 434 19.40 -38.54 -0.83
C MET A 434 18.79 -39.55 0.15
N VAL A 435 17.47 -39.50 0.32
CA VAL A 435 16.70 -40.44 1.16
C VAL A 435 16.87 -41.89 0.69
N ASP A 436 16.77 -42.14 -0.62
CA ASP A 436 16.93 -43.49 -1.19
C ASP A 436 18.35 -44.06 -1.02
N ARG A 437 19.37 -43.20 -1.15
CA ARG A 437 20.78 -43.59 -0.89
C ARG A 437 20.99 -43.97 0.57
N LEU A 438 20.46 -43.19 1.50
CA LEU A 438 20.54 -43.48 2.94
C LEU A 438 19.84 -44.79 3.31
N GLN A 439 18.64 -45.05 2.77
CA GLN A 439 17.95 -46.33 3.00
C GLN A 439 18.75 -47.53 2.48
N SER A 440 19.34 -47.40 1.31
CA SER A 440 20.11 -48.47 0.68
C SER A 440 21.38 -48.78 1.49
N TYR A 441 22.07 -47.74 1.96
CA TYR A 441 23.22 -47.88 2.84
C TYR A 441 22.87 -48.53 4.19
N ASN A 442 21.76 -48.14 4.82
CA ASN A 442 21.34 -48.71 6.09
C ASN A 442 20.98 -50.20 5.96
N ARG A 443 20.25 -50.59 4.90
CA ARG A 443 19.95 -52.01 4.59
C ARG A 443 21.22 -52.84 4.37
N TYR A 444 22.21 -52.27 3.70
CA TYR A 444 23.52 -52.91 3.53
C TYR A 444 24.16 -53.21 4.89
N LEU A 445 24.25 -52.20 5.77
CA LEU A 445 24.85 -52.34 7.10
C LEU A 445 24.13 -53.38 7.98
N GLU A 446 22.80 -53.39 7.99
CA GLU A 446 22.01 -54.40 8.71
C GLU A 446 22.26 -55.82 8.18
N SER A 447 22.29 -55.98 6.85
CA SER A 447 22.52 -57.28 6.22
C SER A 447 23.93 -57.80 6.48
N PHE A 448 24.93 -56.91 6.50
CA PHE A 448 26.32 -57.19 6.79
C PHE A 448 26.49 -57.70 8.23
N SER A 449 25.98 -56.95 9.22
CA SER A 449 26.06 -57.30 10.64
C SER A 449 25.43 -58.67 10.94
N ARG A 450 24.27 -58.95 10.33
CA ARG A 450 23.58 -60.24 10.49
C ARG A 450 24.40 -61.41 9.93
N ARG A 451 24.96 -61.27 8.72
CA ARG A 451 25.75 -62.32 8.07
C ARG A 451 27.08 -62.58 8.79
N LEU A 452 27.78 -61.51 9.18
CA LEU A 452 29.00 -61.60 9.99
C LEU A 452 28.77 -62.42 11.27
N SER A 453 27.67 -62.13 11.97
CA SER A 453 27.31 -62.86 13.19
C SER A 453 27.12 -64.37 12.94
N HIS A 454 26.55 -64.76 11.80
CA HIS A 454 26.36 -66.17 11.43
C HIS A 454 27.70 -66.85 11.07
N GLU A 455 28.55 -66.20 10.30
CA GLU A 455 29.83 -66.75 9.85
C GLU A 455 30.85 -66.90 10.98
N LEU A 456 30.79 -66.06 12.01
CA LEU A 456 31.62 -66.22 13.21
C LEU A 456 31.09 -67.31 14.15
N LYS A 457 29.77 -67.43 14.30
CA LYS A 457 29.15 -68.40 15.23
C LYS A 457 29.47 -69.84 14.87
N THR A 458 29.52 -70.16 13.58
CA THR A 458 29.76 -71.51 13.06
C THR A 458 31.14 -72.08 13.45
N PRO A 459 32.29 -71.45 13.11
CA PRO A 459 33.59 -71.96 13.50
C PRO A 459 33.81 -71.90 15.02
N VAL A 460 33.25 -70.91 15.73
CA VAL A 460 33.28 -70.88 17.20
C VAL A 460 32.59 -72.11 17.80
N ALA A 461 31.44 -72.51 17.25
CA ALA A 461 30.75 -73.73 17.67
C ALA A 461 31.57 -74.99 17.37
N VAL A 462 32.26 -75.05 16.22
CA VAL A 462 33.13 -76.19 15.84
C VAL A 462 34.36 -76.28 16.73
N VAL A 463 35.01 -75.16 17.06
CA VAL A 463 36.13 -75.14 18.03
C VAL A 463 35.64 -75.67 19.37
N ARG A 464 34.52 -75.13 19.87
CA ARG A 464 33.95 -75.54 21.16
C ARG A 464 33.62 -77.03 21.19
N SER A 465 32.88 -77.55 20.21
CA SER A 465 32.50 -78.97 20.17
C SER A 465 33.71 -79.89 20.01
N SER A 466 34.73 -79.47 19.25
CA SER A 466 35.95 -80.27 19.06
C SER A 466 36.76 -80.35 20.35
N LEU A 467 36.86 -79.25 21.11
CA LEU A 467 37.51 -79.24 22.44
C LEU A 467 36.72 -80.03 23.49
N GLU A 468 35.39 -79.94 23.49
CA GLU A 468 34.50 -80.74 24.36
C GLU A 468 34.67 -82.25 24.09
N ASN A 469 34.68 -82.66 22.82
CA ASN A 469 34.86 -84.06 22.43
C ASN A 469 36.30 -84.57 22.67
N LEU A 470 37.31 -83.71 22.49
CA LEU A 470 38.70 -84.02 22.82
C LEU A 470 38.86 -84.41 24.30
N ALA A 471 38.11 -83.76 25.20
CA ALA A 471 38.14 -84.07 26.63
C ALA A 471 37.56 -85.46 26.98
N HIS A 472 36.71 -86.03 26.10
CA HIS A 472 36.03 -87.30 26.31
C HIS A 472 36.59 -88.46 25.48
N SER A 473 37.57 -88.21 24.60
CA SER A 473 38.11 -89.21 23.69
C SER A 473 39.19 -90.08 24.34
N GLN A 474 39.11 -91.40 24.11
CA GLN A 474 40.02 -92.41 24.65
C GLN A 474 41.06 -92.91 23.62
N SER A 475 40.89 -92.60 22.34
CA SER A 475 41.81 -92.99 21.26
C SER A 475 42.69 -91.83 20.82
N GLU A 476 43.99 -92.07 20.64
CA GLU A 476 44.93 -91.07 20.13
C GLU A 476 44.58 -90.60 18.70
N THR A 477 43.94 -91.46 17.90
CA THR A 477 43.49 -91.10 16.55
C THR A 477 42.36 -90.08 16.57
N GLU A 478 41.36 -90.28 17.44
CA GLU A 478 40.22 -89.37 17.62
C GLU A 478 40.67 -88.03 18.22
N ARG A 479 41.60 -88.05 19.20
CA ARG A 479 42.18 -86.82 19.76
C ARG A 479 42.86 -85.98 18.69
N ARG A 480 43.61 -86.61 17.78
CA ARG A 480 44.24 -85.93 16.65
C ARG A 480 43.21 -85.31 15.70
N GLU A 481 42.15 -86.04 15.36
CA GLU A 481 41.08 -85.50 14.51
C GLU A 481 40.37 -84.30 15.14
N TYR A 482 40.08 -84.32 16.45
CA TYR A 482 39.47 -83.17 17.12
C TYR A 482 40.40 -81.96 17.21
N LEU A 483 41.70 -82.17 17.44
CA LEU A 483 42.70 -81.09 17.40
C LEU A 483 42.82 -80.49 16.00
N GLU A 484 42.85 -81.32 14.95
CA GLU A 484 42.88 -80.86 13.56
C GLU A 484 41.61 -80.06 13.21
N ARG A 485 40.42 -80.52 13.64
CA ARG A 485 39.16 -79.79 13.44
C ARG A 485 39.13 -78.45 14.17
N ALA A 486 39.61 -78.40 15.41
CA ALA A 486 39.71 -77.15 16.17
C ALA A 486 40.70 -76.17 15.52
N SER A 487 41.87 -76.66 15.09
CA SER A 487 42.90 -75.87 14.41
C SER A 487 42.41 -75.31 13.06
N ALA A 488 41.73 -76.13 12.26
CA ALA A 488 41.12 -75.68 11.00
C ALA A 488 40.04 -74.61 11.23
N ALA A 489 39.27 -74.72 12.31
CA ALA A 489 38.23 -73.75 12.65
C ALA A 489 38.80 -72.43 13.21
N THR A 490 39.88 -72.45 13.99
CA THR A 490 40.58 -71.23 14.42
C THR A 490 41.28 -70.53 13.26
N GLU A 491 41.86 -71.28 12.33
CA GLU A 491 42.46 -70.73 11.12
C GLU A 491 41.40 -70.12 10.20
N ARG A 492 40.21 -70.71 10.13
CA ARG A 492 39.06 -70.09 9.44
C ARG A 492 38.63 -68.78 10.11
N LEU A 493 38.55 -68.72 11.43
CA LEU A 493 38.25 -67.49 12.18
C LEU A 493 39.27 -66.39 11.91
N ARG A 494 40.57 -66.74 11.92
CA ARG A 494 41.67 -65.83 11.62
C ARG A 494 41.50 -65.21 10.23
N ARG A 495 41.23 -66.04 9.21
CA ARG A 495 41.00 -65.57 7.84
C ARG A 495 39.77 -64.66 7.72
N ILE A 496 38.67 -64.95 8.42
CA ILE A 496 37.48 -64.09 8.47
C ILE A 496 37.84 -62.69 9.02
N LEU A 497 38.56 -62.64 10.15
CA LEU A 497 38.94 -61.38 10.80
C LEU A 497 39.93 -60.55 9.97
N THR A 498 40.95 -61.18 9.39
CA THR A 498 41.93 -60.48 8.54
C THR A 498 41.23 -59.83 7.35
N SER A 499 40.37 -60.58 6.67
CA SER A 499 39.67 -60.10 5.49
C SER A 499 38.64 -58.99 5.82
N MET A 500 38.00 -59.05 6.99
CA MET A 500 37.14 -57.96 7.49
C MET A 500 37.96 -56.69 7.79
N SER A 501 39.14 -56.85 8.38
CA SER A 501 40.07 -55.74 8.64
C SER A 501 40.54 -55.10 7.33
N GLU A 502 40.79 -55.91 6.29
CA GLU A 502 41.12 -55.42 4.94
C GLU A 502 39.96 -54.64 4.31
N ALA A 503 38.73 -55.18 4.33
CA ALA A 503 37.56 -54.48 3.81
C ALA A 503 37.28 -53.16 4.56
N ALA A 504 37.38 -53.15 5.89
CA ALA A 504 37.19 -51.95 6.70
C ALA A 504 38.30 -50.90 6.47
N ARG A 505 39.56 -51.33 6.30
CA ARG A 505 40.66 -50.44 5.93
C ARG A 505 40.47 -49.84 4.54
N LEU A 506 39.93 -50.63 3.61
CA LEU A 506 39.62 -50.18 2.25
C LEU A 506 38.46 -49.17 2.24
N GLU A 507 37.41 -49.40 3.02
CA GLU A 507 36.32 -48.42 3.19
C GLU A 507 36.85 -47.12 3.82
N GLN A 508 37.71 -47.21 4.83
CA GLN A 508 38.33 -46.02 5.45
C GLN A 508 39.31 -45.31 4.51
N SER A 509 39.99 -46.03 3.62
CA SER A 509 40.91 -45.43 2.64
C SER A 509 40.16 -44.67 1.54
N PHE A 510 38.88 -44.96 1.27
CA PHE A 510 38.08 -44.16 0.33
C PHE A 510 37.96 -42.68 0.76
N ASP A 511 37.94 -42.40 2.06
CA ASP A 511 37.85 -41.03 2.58
C ASP A 511 39.19 -40.27 2.49
N GLN A 512 40.31 -40.97 2.29
CA GLN A 512 41.68 -40.40 2.26
C GLN A 512 42.40 -40.61 0.91
N ALA A 513 41.83 -41.38 -0.01
CA ALA A 513 42.42 -41.68 -1.30
C ALA A 513 42.17 -40.53 -2.28
N ASP A 514 43.26 -39.87 -2.68
CA ASP A 514 43.25 -38.90 -3.77
C ASP A 514 43.00 -39.63 -5.11
N LYS A 515 42.12 -39.07 -5.94
CA LYS A 515 41.94 -39.54 -7.31
C LYS A 515 42.97 -38.85 -8.19
N GLU A 516 43.80 -39.63 -8.88
CA GLU A 516 44.79 -39.16 -9.83
C GLU A 516 44.47 -39.64 -11.25
N PRO A 517 44.87 -38.90 -12.29
CA PRO A 517 44.74 -39.34 -13.67
C PRO A 517 45.81 -40.40 -13.99
N PHE A 518 45.39 -41.58 -14.45
CA PHE A 518 46.28 -42.65 -14.91
C PHE A 518 45.69 -43.37 -16.12
N ASP A 519 46.48 -44.20 -16.79
CA ASP A 519 46.00 -45.03 -17.91
C ASP A 519 45.61 -46.44 -17.43
N LEU A 520 44.32 -46.76 -17.53
CA LEU A 520 43.77 -48.05 -17.13
C LEU A 520 44.37 -49.21 -17.93
N ALA A 521 44.69 -49.00 -19.20
CA ALA A 521 45.27 -50.03 -20.05
C ALA A 521 46.70 -50.39 -19.63
N GLU A 522 47.47 -49.37 -19.23
CA GLU A 522 48.82 -49.55 -18.70
C GLU A 522 48.77 -50.35 -17.39
N VAL A 523 47.93 -49.93 -16.44
CA VAL A 523 47.76 -50.63 -15.15
C VAL A 523 47.34 -52.08 -15.34
N ALA A 524 46.33 -52.35 -16.18
CA ALA A 524 45.84 -53.70 -16.42
C ALA A 524 46.87 -54.60 -17.10
N SER A 525 47.59 -54.08 -18.11
CA SER A 525 48.62 -54.84 -18.82
C SER A 525 49.82 -55.17 -17.93
N GLN A 526 50.29 -54.21 -17.12
CA GLN A 526 51.39 -54.42 -16.17
C GLN A 526 51.03 -55.42 -15.08
N ALA A 527 49.82 -55.32 -14.51
CA ALA A 527 49.32 -56.27 -13.52
C ALA A 527 49.26 -57.70 -14.10
N CYS A 528 48.72 -57.88 -15.30
CA CYS A 528 48.66 -59.20 -15.94
C CYS A 528 50.05 -59.80 -16.22
N ALA A 529 51.00 -58.97 -16.66
CA ALA A 529 52.37 -59.41 -16.89
C ALA A 529 53.03 -59.89 -15.58
N ALA A 530 52.78 -59.19 -14.47
CA ALA A 530 53.24 -59.59 -13.15
C ALA A 530 52.58 -60.91 -12.72
N TYR A 531 51.26 -61.07 -12.87
CA TYR A 531 50.57 -62.31 -12.51
C TYR A 531 51.10 -63.53 -13.27
N GLN A 532 51.34 -63.41 -14.58
CA GLN A 532 51.93 -64.49 -15.37
C GLN A 532 53.35 -64.86 -14.93
N GLN A 533 54.15 -63.91 -14.42
CA GLN A 533 55.49 -64.20 -13.88
C GLN A 533 55.46 -64.91 -12.52
N LEU A 534 54.42 -64.68 -11.72
CA LEU A 534 54.25 -65.33 -10.41
C LEU A 534 53.57 -66.69 -10.50
N ASP A 535 52.90 -67.01 -11.61
CA ASP A 535 52.13 -68.24 -11.79
C ASP A 535 52.48 -68.96 -13.10
N ASP A 536 53.35 -69.97 -12.99
CA ASP A 536 53.72 -70.85 -14.11
C ASP A 536 52.64 -71.93 -14.41
N ARG A 537 51.60 -72.05 -13.58
CA ARG A 537 50.58 -73.12 -13.68
C ARG A 537 49.38 -72.71 -14.52
N HIS A 538 49.11 -71.42 -14.69
CA HIS A 538 47.98 -70.90 -15.46
C HIS A 538 48.45 -70.01 -16.60
N ARG A 539 47.63 -69.89 -17.65
CA ARG A 539 47.89 -68.96 -18.77
C ARG A 539 47.11 -67.68 -18.53
N ILE A 540 47.79 -66.62 -18.10
CA ILE A 540 47.23 -65.31 -17.78
C ILE A 540 47.66 -64.32 -18.86
N HIS A 541 46.72 -63.80 -19.65
CA HIS A 541 47.03 -62.80 -20.67
C HIS A 541 46.08 -61.60 -20.67
N TYR A 542 46.64 -60.47 -21.07
CA TYR A 542 45.91 -59.24 -21.29
C TYR A 542 45.49 -59.10 -22.75
N GLN A 543 44.24 -58.75 -23.01
CA GLN A 543 43.72 -58.42 -24.33
C GLN A 543 43.08 -57.03 -24.34
N GLY A 544 43.79 -56.04 -24.88
CA GLY A 544 43.31 -54.67 -24.94
C GLY A 544 44.30 -53.75 -25.66
N PRO A 545 44.01 -52.45 -25.74
CA PRO A 545 44.98 -51.47 -26.24
C PRO A 545 46.18 -51.38 -25.27
N PRO A 546 47.40 -51.02 -25.74
CA PRO A 546 48.56 -50.88 -24.86
C PRO A 546 48.48 -49.63 -23.96
N ASN A 547 47.75 -48.60 -24.38
CA ASN A 547 47.49 -47.33 -23.71
C ASN A 547 46.27 -46.64 -24.36
N GLY A 548 45.87 -45.47 -23.87
CA GLY A 548 44.75 -44.68 -24.39
C GLY A 548 43.43 -44.89 -23.64
N CYS A 549 43.49 -45.31 -22.38
CA CYS A 549 42.31 -45.41 -21.51
C CYS A 549 42.47 -44.54 -20.24
N PRO A 550 42.50 -43.20 -20.37
CA PRO A 550 42.66 -42.31 -19.23
C PRO A 550 41.48 -42.40 -18.26
N LEU A 551 41.78 -42.61 -16.98
CA LEU A 551 40.81 -42.70 -15.90
C LEU A 551 41.25 -41.83 -14.72
N LEU A 552 40.31 -41.13 -14.10
CA LEU A 552 40.52 -40.40 -12.85
C LEU A 552 40.08 -41.29 -11.68
N GLY A 553 41.04 -41.79 -10.89
CA GLY A 553 40.78 -42.75 -9.83
C GLY A 553 42.02 -43.08 -9.02
N ASN A 554 42.06 -44.27 -8.42
CA ASN A 554 43.23 -44.74 -7.69
C ASN A 554 43.80 -45.99 -8.38
N PRO A 555 45.02 -45.93 -8.97
CA PRO A 555 45.59 -47.06 -9.70
C PRO A 555 45.90 -48.25 -8.78
N GLU A 556 46.34 -48.02 -7.54
CA GLU A 556 46.60 -49.09 -6.57
C GLU A 556 45.34 -49.88 -6.24
N MET A 557 44.20 -49.20 -6.09
CA MET A 557 42.90 -49.85 -5.89
C MET A 557 42.49 -50.68 -7.10
N LEU A 558 42.75 -50.22 -8.34
CA LEU A 558 42.45 -51.05 -9.50
C LEU A 558 43.35 -52.27 -9.62
N VAL A 559 44.63 -52.17 -9.25
CA VAL A 559 45.52 -53.33 -9.11
C VAL A 559 44.96 -54.29 -8.06
N GLN A 560 44.50 -53.77 -6.92
CA GLN A 560 43.88 -54.59 -5.87
C GLN A 560 42.58 -55.27 -6.32
N MET A 561 41.76 -54.60 -7.14
CA MET A 561 40.57 -55.20 -7.74
C MET A 561 40.93 -56.33 -8.70
N LEU A 562 41.93 -56.10 -9.56
CA LEU A 562 42.46 -57.12 -10.47
C LEU A 562 43.05 -58.31 -9.71
N ASP A 563 43.78 -58.07 -8.63
CA ASP A 563 44.32 -59.09 -7.73
C ASP A 563 43.20 -60.01 -7.23
N LYS A 564 42.10 -59.43 -6.74
CA LYS A 564 40.95 -60.22 -6.26
C LYS A 564 40.21 -60.96 -7.35
N LEU A 565 40.10 -60.40 -8.55
CA LEU A 565 39.46 -61.08 -9.68
C LEU A 565 40.33 -62.21 -10.23
N VAL A 566 41.63 -62.00 -10.35
CA VAL A 566 42.59 -62.98 -10.88
C VAL A 566 42.84 -64.10 -9.87
N ASP A 567 42.98 -63.81 -8.58
CA ASP A 567 43.06 -64.85 -7.55
C ASP A 567 41.79 -65.71 -7.52
N ASN A 568 40.62 -65.07 -7.63
CA ASN A 568 39.37 -65.82 -7.77
C ASN A 568 39.36 -66.67 -9.05
N ALA A 569 39.86 -66.17 -10.17
CA ALA A 569 39.99 -66.96 -11.40
C ALA A 569 40.93 -68.16 -11.24
N ARG A 570 42.09 -67.99 -10.59
CA ARG A 570 43.08 -69.05 -10.35
C ARG A 570 42.53 -70.20 -9.52
N ASP A 571 41.70 -69.90 -8.53
CA ASP A 571 41.09 -70.92 -7.66
C ASP A 571 40.16 -71.89 -8.39
N PHE A 572 39.52 -71.44 -9.48
CA PHE A 572 38.51 -72.21 -10.21
C PHE A 572 38.98 -72.72 -11.58
N THR A 573 40.16 -72.27 -12.04
CA THR A 573 40.71 -72.65 -13.33
C THR A 573 41.53 -73.94 -13.19
N PRO A 574 41.38 -74.94 -14.10
CA PRO A 574 42.22 -76.13 -14.07
C PRO A 574 43.69 -75.79 -14.40
N GLU A 575 44.63 -76.67 -14.02
CA GLU A 575 46.05 -76.49 -14.38
C GLU A 575 46.22 -76.35 -15.91
N GLN A 576 47.05 -75.40 -16.32
CA GLN A 576 47.23 -74.92 -17.71
C GLN A 576 46.01 -74.29 -18.38
N GLY A 577 44.91 -74.07 -17.64
CA GLY A 577 43.73 -73.37 -18.12
C GLY A 577 43.96 -71.87 -18.31
N ASN A 578 43.01 -71.24 -19.02
CA ASN A 578 43.14 -69.87 -19.49
C ASN A 578 42.43 -68.84 -18.58
N ILE A 579 43.13 -67.77 -18.24
CA ILE A 579 42.60 -66.58 -17.55
C ILE A 579 42.89 -65.37 -18.43
N GLU A 580 41.85 -64.73 -18.93
CA GLU A 580 41.96 -63.59 -19.85
C GLU A 580 41.42 -62.32 -19.21
N VAL A 581 42.24 -61.27 -19.17
CA VAL A 581 41.84 -59.93 -18.76
C VAL A 581 41.68 -59.07 -20.00
N ARG A 582 40.45 -58.70 -20.33
CA ARG A 582 40.11 -57.94 -21.53
C ARG A 582 39.63 -56.54 -21.18
N LEU A 583 40.23 -55.52 -21.80
CA LEU A 583 39.80 -54.13 -21.66
C LEU A 583 39.23 -53.60 -22.97
N GLN A 584 38.00 -53.06 -22.92
CA GLN A 584 37.33 -52.45 -24.05
C GLN A 584 36.90 -51.01 -23.71
N HIS A 585 37.19 -50.08 -24.61
CA HIS A 585 36.66 -48.73 -24.55
C HIS A 585 35.31 -48.65 -25.29
N ARG A 586 34.26 -48.22 -24.59
CA ARG A 586 32.95 -47.90 -25.16
C ARG A 586 32.74 -46.38 -25.09
N THR A 587 31.69 -45.87 -25.74
CA THR A 587 31.45 -44.44 -25.90
C THR A 587 31.37 -43.67 -24.58
N ASP A 588 30.86 -44.29 -23.52
CA ASP A 588 30.56 -43.68 -22.23
C ASP A 588 31.21 -44.40 -21.02
N HIS A 589 31.91 -45.52 -21.24
CA HIS A 589 32.51 -46.32 -20.17
C HIS A 589 33.69 -47.19 -20.66
N TYR A 590 34.57 -47.57 -19.73
CA TYR A 590 35.52 -48.67 -19.88
C TYR A 590 34.89 -49.97 -19.37
N GLN A 591 35.10 -51.05 -20.11
CA GLN A 591 34.64 -52.39 -19.75
C GLN A 591 35.87 -53.28 -19.54
N LEU A 592 36.08 -53.71 -18.31
CA LEU A 592 37.16 -54.61 -17.90
C LEU A 592 36.57 -55.97 -17.56
N ASP A 593 36.80 -56.95 -18.43
CA ASP A 593 36.32 -58.32 -18.31
C ASP A 593 37.46 -59.23 -17.83
N VAL A 594 37.25 -60.01 -16.78
CA VAL A 594 38.15 -61.09 -16.34
C VAL A 594 37.43 -62.42 -16.58
N PHE A 595 37.85 -63.12 -17.62
CA PHE A 595 37.33 -64.42 -18.01
C PHE A 595 38.24 -65.53 -17.50
N ASN A 596 37.65 -66.61 -16.99
CA ASN A 596 38.41 -67.79 -16.58
C ASN A 596 37.72 -69.08 -17.02
N GLU A 597 38.50 -70.06 -17.45
CA GLU A 597 38.03 -71.39 -17.87
C GLU A 597 37.60 -72.21 -16.65
N CYS A 598 36.31 -72.46 -16.49
CA CYS A 598 35.78 -73.25 -15.39
C CYS A 598 34.35 -73.74 -15.65
N SER A 599 33.81 -74.56 -14.73
CA SER A 599 32.40 -74.94 -14.76
C SER A 599 31.48 -73.71 -14.58
N GLN A 600 30.37 -73.69 -15.30
CA GLN A 600 29.39 -72.61 -15.27
C GLN A 600 28.83 -72.34 -13.86
N LEU A 601 28.57 -71.06 -13.57
CA LEU A 601 27.80 -70.61 -12.41
C LEU A 601 26.35 -71.13 -12.51
N PRO A 602 25.81 -71.79 -11.46
CA PRO A 602 24.40 -72.16 -11.40
C PRO A 602 23.47 -70.95 -11.55
N GLU A 603 22.42 -71.07 -12.37
CA GLU A 603 21.32 -70.12 -12.50
C GLU A 603 20.47 -70.10 -11.23
N THR A 604 20.92 -69.39 -10.20
CA THR A 604 20.08 -69.09 -9.03
C THR A 604 19.72 -67.62 -9.07
N ALA A 605 18.50 -67.34 -9.50
CA ALA A 605 17.91 -66.01 -9.36
C ALA A 605 17.98 -65.57 -7.88
N GLY A 606 18.67 -64.46 -7.60
CA GLY A 606 18.59 -63.76 -6.32
C GLY A 606 19.78 -63.88 -5.35
N VAL A 607 20.88 -64.55 -5.69
CA VAL A 607 22.09 -64.57 -4.83
C VAL A 607 23.09 -63.52 -5.32
N ASP A 608 23.30 -62.47 -4.54
CA ASP A 608 24.32 -61.45 -4.77
C ASP A 608 25.72 -62.03 -4.47
N ILE A 609 26.39 -62.53 -5.50
CA ILE A 609 27.74 -63.14 -5.39
C ILE A 609 28.83 -62.15 -4.99
N PHE A 610 28.56 -60.84 -5.10
CA PHE A 610 29.45 -59.77 -4.67
C PHE A 610 29.17 -59.34 -3.22
N GLY A 611 28.24 -60.02 -2.55
CA GLY A 611 27.95 -59.81 -1.14
C GLY A 611 29.02 -60.39 -0.23
N ALA A 612 29.15 -59.81 0.97
CA ALA A 612 30.05 -60.32 1.99
C ALA A 612 29.74 -61.79 2.34
N PHE A 613 30.79 -62.61 2.39
CA PHE A 613 30.76 -64.01 2.83
C PHE A 613 29.97 -64.99 1.96
N VAL A 614 29.85 -64.71 0.65
CA VAL A 614 29.19 -65.63 -0.29
C VAL A 614 30.21 -66.62 -0.86
N THR A 615 30.15 -67.88 -0.41
CA THR A 615 31.00 -68.97 -0.93
C THR A 615 30.14 -70.04 -1.59
N ARG A 616 30.51 -70.48 -2.79
CA ARG A 616 29.84 -71.55 -3.54
C ARG A 616 30.84 -72.68 -3.82
N ARG A 617 31.18 -73.47 -2.79
CA ARG A 617 31.99 -74.70 -2.93
C ARG A 617 31.37 -75.83 -2.12
N GLU A 618 31.11 -76.96 -2.76
CA GLU A 618 30.80 -78.23 -2.09
C GLU A 618 32.07 -79.09 -2.05
N GLY A 619 32.84 -79.03 -0.96
CA GLY A 619 34.04 -79.88 -0.82
C GLY A 619 35.13 -79.36 0.15
N LYS A 620 35.97 -80.30 0.62
CA LYS A 620 36.90 -80.18 1.76
C LYS A 620 38.25 -79.49 1.46
N ALA A 621 38.41 -78.79 0.33
CA ALA A 621 39.66 -78.10 -0.01
C ALA A 621 39.60 -76.62 0.43
N GLU A 622 40.66 -76.16 1.11
CA GLU A 622 40.86 -74.77 1.54
C GLU A 622 40.59 -73.81 0.38
N GLY A 623 39.60 -72.93 0.55
CA GLY A 623 39.28 -71.87 -0.42
C GLY A 623 39.00 -70.57 0.32
N HIS A 624 39.23 -69.45 -0.36
CA HIS A 624 39.03 -68.10 0.15
C HIS A 624 37.55 -67.85 0.49
N LEU A 625 37.28 -67.13 1.59
CA LEU A 625 35.97 -66.97 2.24
C LEU A 625 34.90 -66.18 1.46
N GLY A 626 35.01 -66.07 0.13
CA GLY A 626 34.05 -65.31 -0.68
C GLY A 626 34.07 -63.80 -0.42
N GLN A 627 35.23 -63.26 -0.02
CA GLN A 627 35.38 -61.84 0.37
C GLN A 627 36.07 -60.99 -0.70
N GLY A 628 36.81 -61.62 -1.63
CA GLY A 628 37.49 -60.91 -2.72
C GLY A 628 36.50 -60.17 -3.64
N LEU A 629 35.35 -60.78 -3.95
CA LEU A 629 34.35 -60.16 -4.81
C LEU A 629 33.62 -58.97 -4.14
N LEU A 630 33.57 -58.92 -2.81
CA LEU A 630 33.10 -57.73 -2.09
C LEU A 630 34.07 -56.56 -2.27
N ILE A 631 35.39 -56.81 -2.14
CA ILE A 631 36.43 -55.81 -2.37
C ILE A 631 36.34 -55.27 -3.81
N VAL A 632 36.11 -56.15 -4.79
CA VAL A 632 35.89 -55.74 -6.19
C VAL A 632 34.71 -54.79 -6.31
N ARG A 633 33.58 -55.09 -5.65
CA ARG A 633 32.41 -54.21 -5.65
C ARG A 633 32.69 -52.86 -5.00
N LEU A 634 33.34 -52.85 -3.84
CA LEU A 634 33.69 -51.61 -3.13
C LEU A 634 34.59 -50.71 -3.99
N ILE A 635 35.57 -51.29 -4.68
CA ILE A 635 36.48 -50.56 -5.57
C ILE A 635 35.76 -50.07 -6.82
N ALA A 636 34.88 -50.89 -7.42
CA ALA A 636 34.05 -50.49 -8.53
C ALA A 636 33.13 -49.31 -8.15
N ASP A 637 32.47 -49.38 -6.99
CA ASP A 637 31.60 -48.34 -6.46
C ASP A 637 32.37 -47.03 -6.20
N TYR A 638 33.60 -47.08 -5.66
CA TYR A 638 34.48 -45.91 -5.49
C TYR A 638 34.82 -45.20 -6.81
N HIS A 639 34.97 -45.97 -7.89
CA HIS A 639 35.19 -45.47 -9.25
C HIS A 639 33.88 -45.12 -9.99
N GLY A 640 32.73 -45.17 -9.31
CA GLY A 640 31.42 -44.90 -9.91
C GLY A 640 30.96 -45.98 -10.90
N GLY A 641 31.61 -47.14 -10.87
CA GLY A 641 31.36 -48.27 -11.75
C GLY A 641 30.34 -49.27 -11.22
N LYS A 642 30.16 -50.37 -11.96
CA LYS A 642 29.33 -51.51 -11.59
C LYS A 642 30.07 -52.81 -11.90
N VAL A 643 29.77 -53.86 -11.15
CA VAL A 643 30.32 -55.20 -11.39
C VAL A 643 29.21 -56.21 -11.66
N GLU A 644 29.44 -57.08 -12.65
CA GLU A 644 28.53 -58.13 -13.09
C GLU A 644 29.29 -59.46 -13.24
N ALA A 645 28.59 -60.58 -13.13
CA ALA A 645 29.14 -61.89 -13.46
C ALA A 645 28.16 -62.70 -14.28
N PHE A 646 28.66 -63.39 -15.29
CA PHE A 646 27.86 -64.23 -16.17
C PHE A 646 28.69 -65.39 -16.73
N ASN A 647 28.00 -66.47 -17.10
CA ASN A 647 28.63 -67.57 -17.83
C ASN A 647 28.91 -67.14 -19.25
N GLN A 648 30.09 -67.49 -19.76
CA GLN A 648 30.50 -67.15 -21.11
C GLN A 648 31.13 -68.36 -21.79
N HIS A 649 30.72 -68.63 -23.02
CA HIS A 649 31.37 -69.59 -23.89
C HIS A 649 32.28 -68.83 -24.86
N HIS A 650 33.59 -69.02 -24.76
CA HIS A 650 34.57 -68.29 -25.56
C HIS A 650 35.56 -69.26 -26.23
N ASN A 651 35.72 -69.16 -27.55
CA ASN A 651 36.63 -70.00 -28.36
C ASN A 651 36.49 -71.53 -28.17
N GLY A 652 35.30 -72.03 -27.86
CA GLY A 652 35.04 -73.46 -27.64
C GLY A 652 35.23 -73.91 -26.18
N ILE A 653 35.50 -72.98 -25.26
CA ILE A 653 35.75 -73.22 -23.84
C ILE A 653 34.62 -72.59 -23.02
N ASP A 654 34.03 -73.36 -22.10
CA ASP A 654 33.10 -72.86 -21.09
C ASP A 654 33.84 -72.18 -19.95
N GLY A 655 33.32 -71.04 -19.49
CA GLY A 655 33.90 -70.32 -18.37
C GLY A 655 32.97 -69.28 -17.77
N VAL A 656 33.54 -68.52 -16.83
CA VAL A 656 32.86 -67.45 -16.11
C VAL A 656 33.57 -66.15 -16.41
N CYS A 657 32.80 -65.08 -16.61
CA CYS A 657 33.33 -63.74 -16.83
C CYS A 657 32.83 -62.80 -15.74
N PHE A 658 33.77 -62.10 -15.10
CA PHE A 658 33.51 -60.97 -14.21
C PHE A 658 33.74 -59.67 -14.98
N ARG A 659 32.71 -58.84 -15.09
CA ARG A 659 32.74 -57.58 -15.84
C ARG A 659 32.66 -56.40 -14.91
N VAL A 660 33.64 -55.50 -15.00
CA VAL A 660 33.63 -54.20 -14.33
C VAL A 660 33.40 -53.11 -15.36
N ILE A 661 32.35 -52.32 -15.16
CA ILE A 661 31.93 -51.21 -16.01
C ILE A 661 32.28 -49.92 -15.29
N ILE A 662 33.24 -49.15 -15.78
CA ILE A 662 33.72 -47.90 -15.16
C ILE A 662 33.35 -46.73 -16.07
N PRO A 663 32.56 -45.73 -15.62
CA PRO A 663 32.17 -44.61 -16.48
C PRO A 663 33.39 -43.76 -16.88
N VAL A 664 33.44 -43.34 -18.13
CA VAL A 664 34.41 -42.34 -18.58
C VAL A 664 33.94 -41.00 -18.00
N GLN A 665 34.63 -40.50 -16.98
CA GLN A 665 34.34 -39.16 -16.49
C GLN A 665 34.71 -38.14 -17.57
N PRO A 666 33.82 -37.21 -17.93
CA PRO A 666 34.18 -36.13 -18.83
C PRO A 666 35.31 -35.32 -18.20
N ALA A 667 36.40 -35.16 -18.95
CA ALA A 667 37.55 -34.35 -18.55
C ALA A 667 37.17 -32.88 -18.26
#